data_AF-A0A7H8T1X8-F1
#
_entry.id   AF-A0A7H8T1X8-F1
#
_cell.length_a   1.000
_cell.length_b   1.000
_cell.length_c   1.000
_cell.angle_alpha   90.00
_cell.angle_beta   90.00
_cell.angle_gamma   90.00
#
_symmetry.space_group_name_H-M   'P 1'
#
loop_
_entity.id
_entity.type
_entity.pdbx_description
1 polymer ?
#
loop_
_entity_poly.entity_id
_entity_poly.type
_entity_poly.pdbx_seq_one_letter_code
_entity_poly.pdbx_strand_id
1 'polypeptide(L)'
;MHPPRRRRTARRLWTAVLAALALPLTMLSTGSTPAQAAAVQCSVDYKTNDWGSGFTADLTITNRGTDVIDGWTLTYGYAGNQRLSNGWNGTWSQSGQTVTVKDAGYNGRIPAGAAVTTGAQFTYSGSNAAPTNFAINGTSCTGAHQPPITVLTSPAAGAVYSQGDAVPLAATAAAADGATIGKVEFYDDTTLLGTDTTAPYSLSVSGLTVGSHSLLAKAYDSLGASADSTPVGITVASGPAVVAAPTQLPVQQGKTATYDVKLSTQPSANVTVTTARTSGNPGLSVTGGASLTFTSSNWTTAQKVTITAAASGTGSATFESTATGHAKASVTATQIAATKAYDARFLELYGKITNPANGYFSPEGIPYHSVETLIVEAPDHGHETTSEAYSYLLWLQAMYGKVTGDWSKFNGAWEIMEKYMIPTHADQPTNSFYNASKPATYAPELDTPNEYPAKLDTAVSVGPDPIAAELKSAYGTDDVYGMHWLQDVDNVYGYGNSPGKCEAGPADTGPSYINTFQRGAQESVWETVPQPTCDQFKYGGKNGYLDLFTGDASYAKQWKFTNAPDADARAVQAAYWADKWADAQGKGGDISATVAKAAKMGDYLRYAMYDKYFKKVGNCVGPSTCPAGTGKDASHYLLSWYYAWGGATDTSAGWAWRIGSSHTHGGYQNPMAAYALASYADLKPKSATGQADWAKSLQRQVEFYRWLQSSEGAIAGGATNSWAGRYATPPTGTSTFYGMYYDQQPVYHDPPSNQWFGFQAWSMERVAEYYQQTGNASAKAVLDKWVDWALSETTVNPDGTYRIPSTLQWSGQPDTWNASSPGANNGLHVTVADYTDDVGVAAAYAKTLTYYADRSGDTQAASTAKALLDGMWDNHQDALGIAVPENRADYNRFDDAIYVPSGWTGTMPNGDAISSSSTFDSIRSFYEDDPAWSKIEAYLAGGAVPSFTYHRFWAQADIALAMGSYAELLE
;
A
#
# COMPACT_ATOMS: atom_id res chain seq x y z
N MET A 1 -91.60 36.87 6.08
CA MET A 1 -92.26 36.78 7.41
C MET A 1 -91.35 37.42 8.47
N HIS A 2 -91.87 37.77 9.65
CA HIS A 2 -91.15 38.36 10.80
C HIS A 2 -91.29 37.44 12.03
N PRO A 3 -90.45 37.55 13.10
CA PRO A 3 -89.02 37.88 13.17
C PRO A 3 -88.17 36.67 13.66
N PRO A 4 -87.85 36.34 14.96
CA PRO A 4 -87.80 37.06 16.24
C PRO A 4 -86.47 36.92 17.06
N ARG A 5 -85.58 37.93 16.97
CA ARG A 5 -84.83 38.57 18.09
C ARG A 5 -83.72 37.85 18.92
N ARG A 6 -82.56 38.55 18.90
CA ARG A 6 -81.63 38.87 20.03
C ARG A 6 -80.82 37.66 20.55
N ARG A 7 -79.78 37.77 21.42
CA ARG A 7 -79.09 38.83 22.23
C ARG A 7 -77.64 38.27 22.42
N ARG A 8 -76.49 38.96 22.60
CA ARG A 8 -75.95 40.35 22.68
C ARG A 8 -74.41 40.18 22.38
N THR A 9 -73.34 40.97 22.60
CA THR A 9 -72.85 42.32 23.03
C THR A 9 -71.36 42.36 22.56
N ALA A 10 -70.64 43.44 22.22
CA ALA A 10 -70.96 44.86 22.00
C ALA A 10 -69.86 45.56 21.16
N ARG A 11 -70.22 46.67 20.48
CA ARG A 11 -69.36 47.79 19.96
C ARG A 11 -68.14 47.42 19.09
N ARG A 12 -67.96 47.80 17.81
CA ARG A 12 -68.37 48.92 16.90
C ARG A 12 -67.14 49.77 16.51
N LEU A 13 -66.85 49.77 15.18
CA LEU A 13 -66.68 50.92 14.25
C LEU A 13 -65.60 52.00 14.57
N TRP A 14 -64.91 52.63 13.60
CA TRP A 14 -65.01 52.60 12.12
C TRP A 14 -63.68 52.99 11.43
N THR A 15 -63.67 53.00 10.09
CA THR A 15 -62.56 53.38 9.19
C THR A 15 -62.37 54.89 9.02
N ALA A 16 -61.12 55.35 8.74
CA ALA A 16 -60.72 56.16 7.55
C ALA A 16 -59.62 57.25 7.75
N VAL A 17 -58.59 57.19 6.89
CA VAL A 17 -57.96 58.31 6.11
C VAL A 17 -56.99 59.33 6.77
N LEU A 18 -55.77 59.34 6.21
CA LEU A 18 -54.76 60.42 5.97
C LEU A 18 -54.47 61.54 7.01
N ALA A 19 -53.20 61.64 7.42
CA ALA A 19 -52.32 62.83 7.28
C ALA A 19 -50.85 62.48 7.63
N ALA A 20 -49.88 63.34 7.33
CA ALA A 20 -48.45 63.12 7.62
C ALA A 20 -47.81 64.34 8.30
N LEU A 21 -46.78 64.15 9.15
CA LEU A 21 -45.52 64.92 9.21
C LEU A 21 -44.61 64.57 10.42
N ALA A 22 -43.29 64.55 10.15
CA ALA A 22 -42.13 64.99 10.97
C ALA A 22 -41.92 64.56 12.45
N LEU A 23 -40.91 63.67 12.63
CA LEU A 23 -39.67 63.86 13.45
C LEU A 23 -39.75 63.99 15.01
N PRO A 24 -38.65 63.74 15.78
CA PRO A 24 -38.76 62.80 16.92
C PRO A 24 -38.14 63.23 18.29
N LEU A 25 -38.07 62.23 19.20
CA LEU A 25 -37.41 62.15 20.53
C LEU A 25 -38.14 62.68 21.79
N THR A 26 -38.65 61.75 22.60
CA THR A 26 -38.35 61.51 24.05
C THR A 26 -39.13 60.23 24.45
N MET A 27 -38.51 59.13 24.89
CA MET A 27 -37.99 58.85 26.25
C MET A 27 -39.00 59.19 27.36
N LEU A 28 -39.51 58.28 28.21
CA LEU A 28 -39.36 56.81 28.41
C LEU A 28 -40.77 56.23 28.76
N SER A 29 -41.05 54.99 29.21
CA SER A 29 -40.23 53.87 29.74
C SER A 29 -40.90 52.49 29.59
N THR A 30 -40.10 51.43 29.80
CA THR A 30 -40.46 50.11 30.38
C THR A 30 -41.78 49.43 29.97
N GLY A 31 -41.71 48.59 28.94
CA GLY A 31 -42.48 47.35 28.83
C GLY A 31 -41.53 46.22 28.40
N SER A 32 -41.24 45.27 29.28
CA SER A 32 -40.21 44.24 29.03
C SER A 32 -40.74 43.08 28.20
N THR A 33 -40.31 42.98 26.94
CA THR A 33 -40.39 41.72 26.19
C THR A 33 -39.50 40.66 26.84
N PRO A 34 -39.90 39.37 26.88
CA PRO A 34 -38.99 38.31 27.26
C PRO A 34 -37.86 38.24 26.23
N ALA A 35 -36.60 38.34 26.68
CA ALA A 35 -35.47 38.05 25.83
C ALA A 35 -35.51 36.56 25.47
N GLN A 36 -35.60 36.25 24.17
CA GLN A 36 -35.18 34.93 23.70
C GLN A 36 -33.67 34.89 23.86
N ALA A 37 -33.17 33.99 24.70
CA ALA A 37 -31.73 33.75 24.76
C ALA A 37 -31.25 33.29 23.39
N ALA A 38 -30.05 33.72 22.97
CA ALA A 38 -29.42 33.17 21.79
C ALA A 38 -29.31 31.64 21.95
N ALA A 39 -29.62 30.88 20.90
CA ALA A 39 -29.46 29.44 20.93
C ALA A 39 -27.98 29.11 21.18
N VAL A 40 -27.70 28.22 22.14
CA VAL A 40 -26.32 27.87 22.51
C VAL A 40 -25.65 27.16 21.33
N GLN A 41 -24.80 27.88 20.60
CA GLN A 41 -23.96 27.32 19.55
C GLN A 41 -22.76 26.62 20.20
N CYS A 42 -22.61 25.33 19.93
CA CYS A 42 -21.62 24.48 20.57
C CYS A 42 -21.04 23.44 19.59
N SER A 43 -19.85 22.94 19.91
CA SER A 43 -19.39 21.61 19.47
C SER A 43 -19.02 20.79 20.71
N VAL A 44 -19.13 19.47 20.61
CA VAL A 44 -18.67 18.54 21.65
C VAL A 44 -17.82 17.48 20.97
N ASP A 45 -16.51 17.59 21.14
CA ASP A 45 -15.55 16.66 20.58
C ASP A 45 -15.44 15.47 21.56
N TYR A 46 -15.66 14.23 21.08
CA TYR A 46 -15.77 13.03 21.90
C TYR A 46 -14.68 12.02 21.52
N LYS A 47 -13.84 11.64 22.47
CA LYS A 47 -12.76 10.67 22.30
C LYS A 47 -12.86 9.55 23.34
N THR A 48 -12.51 8.32 22.96
CA THR A 48 -12.47 7.17 23.86
C THR A 48 -11.10 6.50 23.89
N ASN A 49 -10.79 5.88 25.03
CA ASN A 49 -9.77 4.84 25.18
C ASN A 49 -10.47 3.60 25.75
N ASP A 50 -10.49 2.51 24.99
CA ASP A 50 -11.35 1.34 25.22
C ASP A 50 -10.52 0.06 25.37
N TRP A 51 -10.95 -0.82 26.28
CA TRP A 51 -10.33 -2.11 26.57
C TRP A 51 -11.33 -3.28 26.58
N GLY A 52 -12.41 -3.19 25.79
CA GLY A 52 -13.30 -4.32 25.43
C GLY A 52 -14.34 -4.71 26.49
N SER A 53 -14.26 -4.14 27.68
CA SER A 53 -15.19 -4.34 28.82
C SER A 53 -15.52 -3.05 29.56
N GLY A 54 -14.80 -1.98 29.23
CA GLY A 54 -14.96 -0.64 29.75
C GLY A 54 -14.06 0.32 28.96
N PHE A 55 -14.29 1.60 29.15
CA PHE A 55 -13.56 2.66 28.47
C PHE A 55 -13.52 3.93 29.32
N THR A 56 -12.57 4.82 29.04
CA THR A 56 -12.69 6.23 29.39
C THR A 56 -13.17 7.01 28.19
N ALA A 57 -14.09 7.94 28.40
CA ALA A 57 -14.48 8.96 27.44
C ALA A 57 -14.02 10.33 27.92
N ASP A 58 -13.34 11.06 27.05
CA ASP A 58 -12.93 12.46 27.24
C ASP A 58 -13.71 13.33 26.25
N LEU A 59 -14.33 14.40 26.77
CA LEU A 59 -15.23 15.26 26.02
C LEU A 59 -14.78 16.71 26.13
N THR A 60 -14.63 17.38 24.99
CA THR A 60 -14.28 18.81 24.91
C THR A 60 -15.51 19.60 24.47
N ILE A 61 -16.06 20.41 25.36
CA ILE A 61 -17.20 21.28 25.07
C ILE A 61 -16.65 22.63 24.62
N THR A 62 -16.85 22.98 23.35
CA THR A 62 -16.43 24.29 22.79
C THR A 62 -17.64 25.20 22.63
N ASN A 63 -17.55 26.43 23.15
CA ASN A 63 -18.54 27.47 22.89
C ASN A 63 -18.28 28.09 21.51
N ARG A 64 -19.20 27.84 20.57
CA ARG A 64 -19.14 28.34 19.19
C ARG A 64 -19.96 29.64 18.99
N GLY A 65 -20.68 30.10 20.01
CA GLY A 65 -21.46 31.34 19.98
C GLY A 65 -20.67 32.57 20.40
N THR A 66 -21.26 33.75 20.19
CA THR A 66 -20.69 35.05 20.58
C THR A 66 -20.89 35.39 22.07
N ASP A 67 -21.90 34.79 22.70
CA ASP A 67 -22.22 34.98 24.12
C ASP A 67 -21.49 33.96 24.99
N VAL A 68 -21.22 34.31 26.25
CA VAL A 68 -20.62 33.40 27.23
C VAL A 68 -21.64 32.36 27.71
N ILE A 69 -21.26 31.07 27.69
CA ILE A 69 -22.00 30.02 28.39
C ILE A 69 -21.61 30.13 29.88
N ASP A 70 -22.54 30.51 30.74
CA ASP A 70 -22.31 30.70 32.18
C ASP A 70 -23.15 29.69 32.98
N GLY A 71 -22.51 28.58 33.36
CA GLY A 71 -23.13 27.34 33.78
C GLY A 71 -23.47 26.45 32.57
N TRP A 72 -23.03 25.19 32.60
CA TRP A 72 -23.34 24.22 31.54
C TRP A 72 -23.81 22.87 32.09
N THR A 73 -24.74 22.27 31.37
CA THR A 73 -25.17 20.89 31.54
C THR A 73 -25.15 20.23 30.17
N LEU A 74 -24.22 19.31 29.98
CA LEU A 74 -24.11 18.45 28.80
C LEU A 74 -25.03 17.25 28.98
N THR A 75 -25.84 16.98 27.98
CA THR A 75 -26.69 15.79 27.89
C THR A 75 -26.43 15.06 26.58
N TYR A 76 -26.23 13.75 26.65
CA TYR A 76 -26.14 12.85 25.49
C TYR A 76 -26.69 11.46 25.84
N GLY A 77 -26.83 10.58 24.85
CA GLY A 77 -27.26 9.20 25.07
C GLY A 77 -26.43 8.22 24.25
N TYR A 78 -26.07 7.10 24.87
CA TYR A 78 -25.61 5.93 24.14
C TYR A 78 -26.81 5.18 23.51
N ALA A 79 -26.53 4.32 22.53
CA ALA A 79 -27.51 3.42 21.92
C ALA A 79 -27.41 1.96 22.42
N GLY A 80 -26.48 1.69 23.36
CA GLY A 80 -26.17 0.36 23.88
C GLY A 80 -26.37 0.24 25.39
N ASN A 81 -25.59 -0.64 26.03
CA ASN A 81 -25.72 -0.98 27.44
C ASN A 81 -24.75 -0.24 28.38
N GLN A 82 -24.02 0.77 27.88
CA GLN A 82 -23.00 1.55 28.59
C GLN A 82 -23.46 2.01 29.98
N ARG A 83 -22.64 1.77 31.01
CA ARG A 83 -22.89 2.13 32.41
C ARG A 83 -21.79 3.02 32.98
N LEU A 84 -22.19 4.22 33.39
CA LEU A 84 -21.31 5.18 34.08
C LEU A 84 -20.78 4.53 35.37
N SER A 85 -19.46 4.51 35.52
CA SER A 85 -18.77 3.93 36.68
C SER A 85 -18.21 5.02 37.60
N ASN A 86 -17.56 6.04 37.03
CA ASN A 86 -17.11 7.25 37.72
C ASN A 86 -16.88 8.39 36.72
N GLY A 87 -16.81 9.65 37.17
CA GLY A 87 -16.52 10.80 36.31
C GLY A 87 -15.73 11.91 37.02
N TRP A 88 -15.07 12.75 36.22
CA TRP A 88 -14.23 13.88 36.66
C TRP A 88 -14.57 15.15 35.88
N ASN A 89 -14.10 16.30 36.38
CA ASN A 89 -14.30 17.64 35.81
C ASN A 89 -15.78 17.96 35.48
N GLY A 90 -16.70 17.40 36.26
CA GLY A 90 -18.14 17.59 36.15
C GLY A 90 -18.87 16.81 37.24
N THR A 91 -20.15 17.13 37.47
CA THR A 91 -21.06 16.33 38.29
C THR A 91 -21.81 15.37 37.36
N TRP A 92 -21.39 14.12 37.34
CA TRP A 92 -21.89 13.10 36.40
C TRP A 92 -23.09 12.33 36.95
N SER A 93 -24.03 11.99 36.06
CA SER A 93 -25.18 11.15 36.36
C SER A 93 -25.66 10.39 35.11
N GLN A 94 -26.34 9.26 35.29
CA GLN A 94 -26.94 8.49 34.19
C GLN A 94 -28.34 8.01 34.56
N SER A 95 -29.28 8.06 33.61
CA SER A 95 -30.62 7.49 33.73
C SER A 95 -31.02 6.82 32.42
N GLY A 96 -31.40 5.53 32.47
CA GLY A 96 -31.62 4.74 31.26
C GLY A 96 -30.32 4.60 30.45
N GLN A 97 -30.28 5.16 29.24
CA GLN A 97 -29.08 5.27 28.41
C GLN A 97 -28.53 6.72 28.38
N THR A 98 -29.28 7.69 28.90
CA THR A 98 -28.94 9.11 28.89
C THR A 98 -27.93 9.44 29.99
N VAL A 99 -26.84 10.11 29.60
CA VAL A 99 -25.83 10.66 30.50
C VAL A 99 -26.06 12.17 30.61
N THR A 100 -26.01 12.67 31.83
CA THR A 100 -26.12 14.11 32.13
C THR A 100 -24.94 14.53 32.99
N VAL A 101 -24.17 15.49 32.49
CA VAL A 101 -22.97 16.04 33.14
C VAL A 101 -23.20 17.52 33.38
N LYS A 102 -23.25 17.94 34.64
CA LYS A 102 -23.20 19.36 34.99
C LYS A 102 -21.76 19.80 35.19
N ASP A 103 -21.47 21.07 34.98
CA ASP A 103 -20.21 21.71 35.38
C ASP A 103 -19.77 21.40 36.83
N ALA A 104 -18.47 21.52 37.10
CA ALA A 104 -17.85 21.36 38.41
C ALA A 104 -17.71 22.70 39.17
N GLY A 105 -18.49 23.73 38.81
CA GLY A 105 -18.39 25.09 39.31
C GLY A 105 -17.19 25.85 38.73
N TYR A 106 -15.96 25.34 38.95
CA TYR A 106 -14.73 26.01 38.53
C TYR A 106 -14.56 26.09 37.00
N ASN A 107 -15.17 25.17 36.26
CA ASN A 107 -15.18 25.13 34.79
C ASN A 107 -16.56 25.50 34.20
N GLY A 108 -17.47 26.06 34.98
CA GLY A 108 -18.84 26.36 34.55
C GLY A 108 -18.97 27.47 33.51
N ARG A 109 -17.97 28.35 33.38
CA ARG A 109 -18.01 29.52 32.50
C ARG A 109 -17.12 29.33 31.27
N ILE A 110 -17.72 29.25 30.09
CA ILE A 110 -17.05 29.06 28.78
C ILE A 110 -17.21 30.34 27.93
N PRO A 111 -16.19 31.21 27.85
CA PRO A 111 -16.18 32.35 26.92
C PRO A 111 -16.41 31.94 25.46
N ALA A 112 -16.84 32.89 24.62
CA ALA A 112 -16.93 32.68 23.17
C ALA A 112 -15.59 32.19 22.59
N GLY A 113 -15.63 31.13 21.78
CA GLY A 113 -14.43 30.50 21.20
C GLY A 113 -13.56 29.69 22.17
N ALA A 114 -13.89 29.65 23.47
CA ALA A 114 -13.18 28.84 24.46
C ALA A 114 -13.79 27.44 24.58
N ALA A 115 -13.03 26.52 25.18
CA ALA A 115 -13.46 25.15 25.44
C ALA A 115 -13.16 24.71 26.88
N VAL A 116 -13.88 23.70 27.36
CA VAL A 116 -13.65 23.02 28.65
C VAL A 116 -13.72 21.51 28.48
N THR A 117 -12.91 20.77 29.23
CA THR A 117 -12.86 19.30 29.18
C THR A 117 -13.56 18.66 30.37
N THR A 118 -14.28 17.57 30.10
CA THR A 118 -14.91 16.70 31.10
C THR A 118 -14.75 15.24 30.68
N GLY A 119 -14.63 14.30 31.62
CA GLY A 119 -14.41 12.90 31.26
C GLY A 119 -14.94 11.91 32.29
N ALA A 120 -15.16 10.67 31.86
CA ALA A 120 -15.70 9.60 32.69
C ALA A 120 -15.30 8.19 32.25
N GLN A 121 -15.34 7.26 33.20
CA GLN A 121 -15.16 5.84 32.97
C GLN A 121 -16.52 5.13 32.91
N PHE A 122 -16.66 4.25 31.92
CA PHE A 122 -17.85 3.44 31.68
C PHE A 122 -17.50 1.95 31.62
N THR A 123 -18.48 1.10 31.89
CA THR A 123 -18.47 -0.36 31.59
C THR A 123 -19.54 -0.68 30.55
N TYR A 124 -19.34 -1.71 29.74
CA TYR A 124 -20.30 -2.11 28.70
C TYR A 124 -20.06 -3.59 28.31
N SER A 125 -20.88 -4.14 27.42
CA SER A 125 -20.56 -5.39 26.72
C SER A 125 -21.18 -5.41 25.31
N GLY A 126 -20.51 -6.06 24.36
CA GLY A 126 -20.88 -6.01 22.95
C GLY A 126 -20.16 -4.86 22.24
N SER A 127 -20.90 -3.91 21.68
CA SER A 127 -20.36 -2.80 20.88
C SER A 127 -20.36 -1.46 21.63
N ASN A 128 -19.30 -0.66 21.44
CA ASN A 128 -19.18 0.68 22.05
C ASN A 128 -19.45 1.82 21.05
N ALA A 129 -20.69 1.93 20.57
CA ALA A 129 -21.09 3.00 19.67
C ALA A 129 -21.07 4.38 20.39
N ALA A 130 -20.35 5.34 19.81
CA ALA A 130 -20.28 6.70 20.32
C ALA A 130 -21.63 7.44 20.25
N PRO A 131 -21.91 8.41 21.15
CA PRO A 131 -23.10 9.24 21.06
C PRO A 131 -23.06 10.13 19.81
N THR A 132 -24.13 10.15 19.03
CA THR A 132 -24.24 10.98 17.80
C THR A 132 -24.92 12.33 18.02
N ASN A 133 -25.48 12.56 19.20
CA ASN A 133 -26.22 13.77 19.54
C ASN A 133 -25.80 14.27 20.93
N PHE A 134 -25.29 15.50 20.97
CA PHE A 134 -24.88 16.20 22.20
C PHE A 134 -25.65 17.52 22.32
N ALA A 135 -26.13 17.81 23.53
CA ALA A 135 -26.83 19.06 23.82
C ALA A 135 -26.26 19.78 25.04
N ILE A 136 -26.03 21.08 24.93
CA ILE A 136 -25.62 21.96 26.04
C ILE A 136 -26.84 22.78 26.49
N ASN A 137 -27.17 22.71 27.78
CA ASN A 137 -28.31 23.39 28.39
C ASN A 137 -29.65 23.15 27.66
N GLY A 138 -29.79 21.98 27.01
CA GLY A 138 -30.96 21.59 26.22
C GLY A 138 -30.96 22.04 24.76
N THR A 139 -29.93 22.76 24.28
CA THR A 139 -29.75 23.09 22.86
C THR A 139 -28.83 22.08 22.20
N SER A 140 -29.22 21.51 21.05
CA SER A 140 -28.37 20.58 20.29
C SER A 140 -27.20 21.31 19.62
N CYS A 141 -26.01 20.73 19.69
CA CYS A 141 -24.91 21.06 18.80
C CYS A 141 -25.20 20.43 17.40
N THR A 142 -24.68 20.99 16.30
CA THR A 142 -25.09 20.60 14.93
C THR A 142 -23.92 20.54 13.94
N GLY A 143 -23.75 19.38 13.28
CA GLY A 143 -22.99 19.21 12.04
C GLY A 143 -21.46 19.18 12.19
N ALA A 144 -20.81 18.21 11.53
CA ALA A 144 -19.36 18.23 11.33
C ALA A 144 -19.05 18.99 10.03
N HIS A 145 -18.16 19.96 10.10
CA HIS A 145 -17.61 20.70 8.95
C HIS A 145 -16.25 20.11 8.59
N GLN A 146 -15.95 19.98 7.29
CA GLN A 146 -14.63 19.57 6.83
C GLN A 146 -13.58 20.65 7.16
N PRO A 147 -12.48 20.30 7.86
CA PRO A 147 -11.36 21.22 8.07
C PRO A 147 -10.78 21.76 6.74
N PRO A 148 -10.14 22.93 6.77
CA PRO A 148 -9.42 23.45 5.61
C PRO A 148 -8.20 22.59 5.25
N ILE A 149 -7.63 22.79 4.07
CA ILE A 149 -6.30 22.29 3.71
C ILE A 149 -5.29 23.41 3.95
N THR A 150 -4.15 23.10 4.58
CA THR A 150 -3.08 24.07 4.91
C THR A 150 -1.72 23.55 4.46
N VAL A 151 -0.95 24.37 3.75
CA VAL A 151 0.45 24.08 3.37
C VAL A 151 1.34 25.27 3.72
N LEU A 152 2.39 25.04 4.50
CA LEU A 152 3.44 26.03 4.77
C LEU A 152 4.42 26.05 3.58
N THR A 153 4.44 27.13 2.82
CA THR A 153 5.20 27.29 1.56
C THR A 153 6.49 28.10 1.73
N SER A 154 6.68 28.74 2.88
CA SER A 154 7.95 29.33 3.33
C SER A 154 8.05 29.22 4.86
N PRO A 155 9.23 28.97 5.44
CA PRO A 155 10.53 28.72 4.79
C PRO A 155 10.60 27.34 4.11
N ALA A 156 11.73 27.07 3.43
CA ALA A 156 12.06 25.72 2.97
C ALA A 156 12.62 24.86 4.12
N ALA A 157 12.41 23.55 4.07
CA ALA A 157 12.97 22.62 5.04
C ALA A 157 14.51 22.67 5.07
N GLY A 158 15.09 22.68 6.27
CA GLY A 158 16.53 22.83 6.49
C GLY A 158 17.05 24.26 6.26
N ALA A 159 16.19 25.27 6.12
CA ALA A 159 16.62 26.66 6.09
C ALA A 159 17.33 27.06 7.40
N VAL A 160 18.26 28.02 7.30
CA VAL A 160 19.04 28.51 8.44
C VAL A 160 18.98 30.04 8.46
N TYR A 161 18.58 30.58 9.61
CA TYR A 161 18.46 32.01 9.89
C TYR A 161 19.37 32.39 11.06
N SER A 162 19.61 33.69 11.27
CA SER A 162 20.41 34.19 12.38
C SER A 162 19.54 34.82 13.47
N GLN A 163 19.99 34.73 14.72
CA GLN A 163 19.24 35.20 15.89
C GLN A 163 18.94 36.70 15.78
N GLY A 164 17.66 37.05 15.68
CA GLY A 164 17.18 38.41 15.50
C GLY A 164 16.80 38.77 14.06
N ASP A 165 17.13 37.93 13.07
CA ASP A 165 16.57 38.05 11.71
C ASP A 165 15.06 37.84 11.72
N ALA A 166 14.40 38.35 10.67
CA ALA A 166 13.04 37.95 10.32
C ALA A 166 13.03 36.62 9.56
N VAL A 167 12.37 35.60 10.12
CA VAL A 167 12.01 34.36 9.42
C VAL A 167 10.71 34.62 8.62
N PRO A 168 10.73 34.50 7.28
CA PRO A 168 9.54 34.67 6.44
C PRO A 168 8.72 33.37 6.41
N LEU A 169 7.54 33.42 7.02
CA LEU A 169 6.52 32.38 6.99
C LEU A 169 5.49 32.75 5.92
N ALA A 170 5.11 31.78 5.09
CA ALA A 170 4.03 31.94 4.12
C ALA A 170 3.26 30.63 3.99
N ALA A 171 1.94 30.71 3.81
CA ALA A 171 1.10 29.52 3.69
C ALA A 171 0.00 29.70 2.64
N THR A 172 -0.30 28.62 1.93
CA THR A 172 -1.54 28.49 1.14
C THR A 172 -2.55 27.72 1.96
N ALA A 173 -3.78 28.22 2.01
CA ALA A 173 -4.89 27.60 2.73
C ALA A 173 -6.16 27.63 1.85
N ALA A 174 -6.91 26.53 1.86
CA ALA A 174 -8.15 26.38 1.09
C ALA A 174 -9.26 25.80 1.99
N ALA A 175 -10.48 26.33 1.88
CA ALA A 175 -11.62 25.90 2.67
C ALA A 175 -12.55 24.97 1.88
N ALA A 176 -13.15 23.99 2.55
CA ALA A 176 -14.15 23.08 2.01
C ALA A 176 -15.59 23.60 2.28
N ASP A 177 -16.60 22.83 1.86
CA ASP A 177 -18.04 23.02 2.16
C ASP A 177 -18.64 24.41 1.83
N GLY A 178 -17.95 25.22 1.01
CA GLY A 178 -18.34 26.62 0.74
C GLY A 178 -18.02 27.61 1.86
N ALA A 179 -17.23 27.20 2.86
CA ALA A 179 -16.65 28.09 3.86
C ALA A 179 -15.51 28.96 3.25
N THR A 180 -15.01 29.94 4.01
CA THR A 180 -13.83 30.74 3.63
C THR A 180 -12.77 30.70 4.72
N ILE A 181 -11.48 30.77 4.38
CA ILE A 181 -10.42 30.85 5.39
C ILE A 181 -10.50 32.19 6.14
N GLY A 182 -10.77 32.14 7.45
CA GLY A 182 -10.88 33.30 8.33
C GLY A 182 -9.55 33.74 8.94
N LYS A 183 -8.62 32.81 9.17
CA LYS A 183 -7.23 33.09 9.57
C LYS A 183 -6.27 31.94 9.27
N VAL A 184 -4.98 32.24 9.23
CA VAL A 184 -3.89 31.26 9.38
C VAL A 184 -3.04 31.68 10.57
N GLU A 185 -2.78 30.74 11.48
CA GLU A 185 -1.88 30.90 12.60
C GLU A 185 -0.56 30.19 12.32
N PHE A 186 0.55 30.80 12.73
CA PHE A 186 1.88 30.27 12.52
C PHE A 186 2.55 29.96 13.86
N TYR A 187 3.18 28.79 13.97
CA TYR A 187 3.77 28.30 15.22
C TYR A 187 5.25 27.90 15.07
N ASP A 188 5.93 27.88 16.21
CA ASP A 188 7.24 27.24 16.45
C ASP A 188 7.07 26.16 17.53
N ASP A 189 7.22 24.89 17.16
CA ASP A 189 6.79 23.69 17.89
C ASP A 189 5.31 23.76 18.32
N THR A 190 5.04 24.41 19.46
CA THR A 190 3.70 24.63 20.04
C THR A 190 3.45 26.09 20.43
N THR A 191 4.42 26.97 20.20
CA THR A 191 4.36 28.40 20.52
C THR A 191 3.78 29.18 19.35
N LEU A 192 2.64 29.85 19.56
CA LEU A 192 2.06 30.74 18.55
C LEU A 192 2.98 31.94 18.30
N LEU A 193 3.43 32.11 17.07
CA LEU A 193 4.27 33.23 16.61
C LEU A 193 3.42 34.42 16.16
N GLY A 194 2.25 34.14 15.59
CA GLY A 194 1.30 35.17 15.14
C GLY A 194 0.20 34.62 14.23
N THR A 195 -0.68 35.54 13.80
CA THR A 195 -1.89 35.24 13.05
C THR A 195 -2.01 36.20 11.87
N ASP A 196 -2.30 35.68 10.68
CA ASP A 196 -2.75 36.47 9.52
C ASP A 196 -4.21 36.14 9.20
N THR A 197 -4.97 37.14 8.73
CA THR A 197 -6.39 37.03 8.37
C THR A 197 -6.64 37.31 6.89
N THR A 198 -5.63 37.70 6.11
CA THR A 198 -5.79 38.14 4.72
C THR A 198 -4.90 37.33 3.78
N ALA A 199 -5.49 36.63 2.81
CA ALA A 199 -4.71 35.94 1.77
C ALA A 199 -3.96 36.95 0.86
N PRO A 200 -2.71 36.67 0.44
CA PRO A 200 -1.91 35.48 0.73
C PRO A 200 -1.30 35.51 2.14
N TYR A 201 -1.53 34.45 2.91
CA TYR A 201 -1.20 34.41 4.33
C TYR A 201 0.30 34.38 4.57
N SER A 202 0.80 35.33 5.36
CA SER A 202 2.23 35.46 5.66
C SER A 202 2.51 36.08 7.01
N LEU A 203 3.67 35.74 7.60
CA LEU A 203 4.16 36.33 8.83
C LEU A 203 5.69 36.50 8.77
N SER A 204 6.21 37.54 9.41
CA SER A 204 7.64 37.85 9.45
C SER A 204 8.11 37.85 10.90
N VAL A 205 8.65 36.74 11.37
CA VAL A 205 8.94 36.51 12.80
C VAL A 205 10.39 36.81 13.12
N SER A 206 10.63 37.83 13.94
CA SER A 206 11.95 38.13 14.49
C SER A 206 12.08 37.73 15.95
N GLY A 207 13.22 37.16 16.34
CA GLY A 207 13.53 36.87 17.73
C GLY A 207 13.24 35.44 18.21
N LEU A 208 13.15 34.46 17.30
CA LEU A 208 13.29 33.05 17.66
C LEU A 208 14.60 32.82 18.44
N THR A 209 14.59 31.83 19.34
CA THR A 209 15.77 31.45 20.13
C THR A 209 16.86 30.79 19.28
N VAL A 210 18.01 30.46 19.87
CA VAL A 210 19.06 29.70 19.16
C VAL A 210 18.77 28.21 19.32
N GLY A 211 18.58 27.50 18.22
CA GLY A 211 18.25 26.08 18.22
C GLY A 211 17.73 25.55 16.88
N SER A 212 17.23 24.32 16.91
CA SER A 212 16.33 23.80 15.88
C SER A 212 14.90 24.18 16.21
N HIS A 213 14.08 24.41 15.19
CA HIS A 213 12.69 24.88 15.29
C HIS A 213 11.81 24.07 14.34
N SER A 214 10.58 23.73 14.75
CA SER A 214 9.60 23.05 13.90
C SER A 214 8.47 24.01 13.56
N LEU A 215 8.49 24.58 12.36
CA LEU A 215 7.57 25.64 11.97
C LEU A 215 6.30 25.07 11.34
N LEU A 216 5.15 25.61 11.71
CA LEU A 216 3.83 25.09 11.33
C LEU A 216 2.89 26.21 10.89
N ALA A 217 2.06 25.96 9.88
CA ALA A 217 0.88 26.79 9.59
C ALA A 217 -0.40 26.04 9.98
N LYS A 218 -1.37 26.75 10.55
CA LYS A 218 -2.68 26.23 10.96
C LYS A 218 -3.78 27.15 10.43
N ALA A 219 -4.48 26.73 9.38
CA ALA A 219 -5.61 27.49 8.88
C ALA A 219 -6.87 27.24 9.71
N TYR A 220 -7.73 28.25 9.78
CA TYR A 220 -9.07 28.19 10.35
C TYR A 220 -10.05 28.80 9.36
N ASP A 221 -11.17 28.13 9.13
CA ASP A 221 -12.27 28.58 8.28
C ASP A 221 -13.28 29.48 9.03
N SER A 222 -14.31 29.93 8.29
CA SER A 222 -15.39 30.79 8.74
C SER A 222 -16.43 30.12 9.63
N LEU A 223 -16.40 28.79 9.76
CA LEU A 223 -17.29 27.98 10.61
C LEU A 223 -16.57 27.46 11.87
N GLY A 224 -15.24 27.55 11.90
CA GLY A 224 -14.36 27.31 13.04
C GLY A 224 -13.74 25.93 13.10
N ALA A 225 -13.66 25.17 12.00
CA ALA A 225 -12.72 24.04 11.94
C ALA A 225 -11.28 24.56 11.73
N SER A 226 -10.30 23.65 11.72
CA SER A 226 -8.89 24.02 11.53
C SER A 226 -8.04 22.82 11.15
N ALA A 227 -7.02 23.02 10.32
CA ALA A 227 -6.05 21.99 9.98
C ALA A 227 -4.62 22.53 9.96
N ASP A 228 -3.69 21.66 10.31
CA ASP A 228 -2.26 21.92 10.41
C ASP A 228 -1.55 21.50 9.12
N SER A 229 -0.49 22.22 8.72
CA SER A 229 0.39 21.81 7.64
C SER A 229 1.30 20.65 8.06
N THR A 230 2.07 20.11 7.12
CA THR A 230 3.32 19.43 7.49
C THR A 230 4.24 20.42 8.23
N PRO A 231 4.91 20.01 9.32
CA PRO A 231 5.90 20.86 9.99
C PRO A 231 7.19 20.99 9.16
N VAL A 232 7.77 22.18 9.13
CA VAL A 232 9.01 22.50 8.42
C VAL A 232 10.12 22.80 9.43
N GLY A 233 11.08 21.87 9.54
CA GLY A 233 12.26 22.05 10.38
C GLY A 233 13.22 23.12 9.84
N ILE A 234 13.62 24.07 10.69
CA ILE A 234 14.70 25.04 10.41
C ILE A 234 15.70 25.11 11.58
N THR A 235 16.80 25.84 11.38
CA THR A 235 17.76 26.18 12.45
C THR A 235 17.93 27.69 12.57
N VAL A 236 17.95 28.20 13.80
CA VAL A 236 18.31 29.60 14.10
C VAL A 236 19.66 29.60 14.82
N ALA A 237 20.68 30.15 14.15
CA ALA A 237 22.04 30.26 14.65
C ALA A 237 22.22 31.53 15.51
N SER A 238 23.17 31.54 16.46
CA SER A 238 23.44 32.68 17.37
C SER A 238 24.09 33.92 16.71
N GLY A 239 23.95 34.08 15.39
CA GLY A 239 24.59 35.10 14.57
C GLY A 239 24.61 34.65 13.09
N PRO A 240 25.22 35.44 12.19
CA PRO A 240 25.42 35.08 10.78
C PRO A 240 25.93 33.65 10.63
N ALA A 241 25.50 32.93 9.59
CA ALA A 241 25.86 31.54 9.36
C ALA A 241 26.25 31.29 7.92
N VAL A 242 27.21 30.38 7.73
CA VAL A 242 27.39 29.65 6.48
C VAL A 242 26.37 28.53 6.44
N VAL A 243 25.75 28.30 5.28
CA VAL A 243 24.74 27.26 5.07
C VAL A 243 25.21 26.36 3.93
N ALA A 244 25.13 25.04 4.11
CA ALA A 244 25.55 24.05 3.12
C ALA A 244 24.48 22.97 2.90
N ALA A 245 24.29 22.54 1.65
CA ALA A 245 23.37 21.45 1.28
C ALA A 245 23.88 20.65 0.07
N PRO A 246 23.78 19.31 0.05
CA PRO A 246 23.39 18.44 1.18
C PRO A 246 24.48 18.37 2.26
N THR A 247 24.10 17.90 3.46
CA THR A 247 25.03 17.70 4.60
C THR A 247 25.72 16.33 4.60
N GLN A 248 25.27 15.41 3.75
CA GLN A 248 25.93 14.14 3.41
C GLN A 248 26.25 14.13 1.92
N LEU A 249 27.46 13.70 1.54
CA LEU A 249 27.91 13.73 0.14
C LEU A 249 28.69 12.45 -0.26
N PRO A 250 28.07 11.48 -0.94
CA PRO A 250 28.83 10.37 -1.53
C PRO A 250 29.77 10.88 -2.63
N VAL A 251 31.01 10.38 -2.65
CA VAL A 251 32.03 10.71 -3.66
C VAL A 251 32.70 9.43 -4.13
N GLN A 252 32.47 9.05 -5.39
CA GLN A 252 33.05 7.84 -5.99
C GLN A 252 34.57 7.99 -6.16
N GLN A 253 35.33 6.92 -5.93
CA GLN A 253 36.78 6.89 -6.15
C GLN A 253 37.18 7.45 -7.53
N GLY A 254 38.11 8.41 -7.55
CA GLY A 254 38.60 9.07 -8.76
C GLY A 254 37.63 10.06 -9.41
N LYS A 255 36.48 10.35 -8.78
CA LYS A 255 35.46 11.29 -9.27
C LYS A 255 35.28 12.48 -8.34
N THR A 256 34.37 13.37 -8.73
CA THR A 256 34.02 14.59 -8.01
C THR A 256 32.52 14.65 -7.73
N ALA A 257 32.14 15.14 -6.54
CA ALA A 257 30.76 15.52 -6.22
C ALA A 257 30.72 16.96 -5.69
N THR A 258 29.56 17.61 -5.70
CA THR A 258 29.42 19.00 -5.25
C THR A 258 28.34 19.18 -4.21
N TYR A 259 28.56 20.09 -3.27
CA TYR A 259 27.50 20.66 -2.42
C TYR A 259 27.42 22.19 -2.60
N ASP A 260 26.25 22.74 -2.38
CA ASP A 260 25.97 24.17 -2.49
C ASP A 260 26.20 24.89 -1.17
N VAL A 261 26.78 26.08 -1.23
CA VAL A 261 27.05 26.97 -0.08
C VAL A 261 26.42 28.34 -0.31
N LYS A 262 25.86 28.93 0.76
CA LYS A 262 25.36 30.31 0.83
C LYS A 262 25.52 30.88 2.24
N LEU A 263 25.12 32.14 2.46
CA LEU A 263 25.00 32.72 3.81
C LEU A 263 23.52 32.74 4.28
N SER A 264 23.31 32.81 5.60
CA SER A 264 21.97 33.04 6.19
C SER A 264 21.52 34.50 6.12
N THR A 265 22.46 35.45 6.05
CA THR A 265 22.19 36.90 6.14
C THR A 265 22.91 37.69 5.05
N GLN A 266 22.32 38.84 4.65
CA GLN A 266 22.97 39.81 3.78
C GLN A 266 24.20 40.44 4.47
N PRO A 267 25.42 40.26 3.94
CA PRO A 267 26.60 40.81 4.59
C PRO A 267 26.81 42.27 4.21
N SER A 268 27.23 43.09 5.18
CA SER A 268 27.49 44.53 5.01
C SER A 268 28.81 44.85 4.31
N ALA A 269 29.67 43.85 4.11
CA ALA A 269 30.89 43.87 3.31
C ALA A 269 31.08 42.48 2.67
N ASN A 270 32.08 42.33 1.79
CA ASN A 270 32.34 41.01 1.19
C ASN A 270 32.82 40.01 2.25
N VAL A 271 32.17 38.85 2.31
CA VAL A 271 32.49 37.73 3.19
C VAL A 271 33.13 36.62 2.36
N THR A 272 34.32 36.19 2.77
CA THR A 272 34.99 35.02 2.20
C THR A 272 34.68 33.80 3.07
N VAL A 273 34.06 32.79 2.48
CA VAL A 273 33.86 31.46 3.08
C VAL A 273 34.99 30.56 2.60
N THR A 274 35.79 30.04 3.54
CA THR A 274 36.84 29.05 3.28
C THR A 274 36.39 27.65 3.69
N THR A 275 36.58 26.69 2.79
CA THR A 275 36.19 25.29 3.00
C THR A 275 37.42 24.40 3.13
N ALA A 276 37.51 23.63 4.21
CA ALA A 276 38.60 22.70 4.46
C ALA A 276 38.09 21.37 5.04
N ARG A 277 38.82 20.27 4.77
CA ARG A 277 38.63 19.00 5.49
C ARG A 277 39.16 19.15 6.91
N THR A 278 38.34 18.88 7.93
CA THR A 278 38.73 18.99 9.34
C THR A 278 38.96 17.64 10.01
N SER A 279 38.38 16.55 9.49
CA SER A 279 38.54 15.20 10.04
C SER A 279 38.39 14.11 8.97
N GLY A 280 38.73 12.87 9.36
CA GLY A 280 38.43 11.67 8.58
C GLY A 280 39.34 11.41 7.37
N ASN A 281 38.79 10.69 6.40
CA ASN A 281 39.49 10.05 5.28
C ASN A 281 40.40 11.03 4.49
N PRO A 282 41.72 10.76 4.40
CA PRO A 282 42.67 11.62 3.72
C PRO A 282 42.50 11.64 2.18
N GLY A 283 41.81 10.66 1.60
CA GLY A 283 41.55 10.54 0.17
C GLY A 283 40.47 11.49 -0.37
N LEU A 284 39.67 12.14 0.49
CA LEU A 284 38.68 13.14 0.10
C LEU A 284 39.27 14.56 0.21
N SER A 285 39.16 15.37 -0.83
CA SER A 285 39.82 16.69 -0.91
C SER A 285 38.93 17.76 -1.56
N VAL A 286 39.06 19.03 -1.14
CA VAL A 286 38.39 20.15 -1.81
C VAL A 286 39.19 20.53 -3.05
N THR A 287 38.55 20.55 -4.22
CA THR A 287 39.19 20.89 -5.51
C THR A 287 38.51 22.03 -6.26
N GLY A 288 37.29 22.39 -5.85
CA GLY A 288 36.55 23.56 -6.31
C GLY A 288 35.84 24.21 -5.11
N GLY A 289 35.66 25.54 -5.13
CA GLY A 289 34.99 26.26 -4.05
C GLY A 289 35.70 26.21 -2.68
N ALA A 290 37.02 25.96 -2.64
CA ALA A 290 37.81 26.02 -1.39
C ALA A 290 37.84 27.43 -0.75
N SER A 291 37.56 28.46 -1.56
CA SER A 291 37.31 29.83 -1.13
C SER A 291 36.20 30.41 -2.01
N LEU A 292 35.12 30.87 -1.39
CA LEU A 292 33.92 31.43 -2.04
C LEU A 292 33.66 32.84 -1.51
N THR A 293 33.35 33.79 -2.39
CA THR A 293 33.10 35.18 -1.99
C THR A 293 31.62 35.51 -2.12
N PHE A 294 31.02 35.90 -0.99
CA PHE A 294 29.65 36.37 -0.91
C PHE A 294 29.63 37.88 -0.63
N THR A 295 28.66 38.55 -1.20
CA THR A 295 28.51 40.01 -1.23
C THR A 295 27.06 40.36 -0.93
N SER A 296 26.75 41.64 -0.71
CA SER A 296 25.38 42.09 -0.49
C SER A 296 24.40 41.76 -1.63
N SER A 297 24.87 41.44 -2.84
CA SER A 297 24.03 41.10 -4.00
C SER A 297 23.94 39.60 -4.36
N ASN A 298 24.82 38.73 -3.84
CA ASN A 298 24.85 37.29 -4.19
C ASN A 298 24.90 36.33 -2.98
N TRP A 299 24.71 36.82 -1.76
CA TRP A 299 24.81 36.03 -0.53
C TRP A 299 23.80 34.86 -0.42
N THR A 300 22.62 34.98 -1.04
CA THR A 300 21.61 33.92 -1.16
C THR A 300 21.88 32.96 -2.30
N THR A 301 22.67 33.36 -3.30
CA THR A 301 22.95 32.56 -4.50
C THR A 301 23.88 31.42 -4.14
N ALA A 302 23.42 30.19 -4.33
CA ALA A 302 24.21 28.98 -4.13
C ALA A 302 25.50 29.01 -4.96
N GLN A 303 26.65 28.83 -4.30
CA GLN A 303 27.96 28.65 -4.92
C GLN A 303 28.50 27.27 -4.57
N LYS A 304 29.02 26.53 -5.56
CA LYS A 304 29.41 25.12 -5.39
C LYS A 304 30.79 24.96 -4.77
N VAL A 305 30.86 24.10 -3.75
CA VAL A 305 32.07 23.41 -3.32
C VAL A 305 32.17 22.08 -4.05
N THR A 306 33.34 21.73 -4.56
CA THR A 306 33.62 20.44 -5.21
C THR A 306 34.57 19.62 -4.36
N ILE A 307 34.15 18.40 -4.00
CA ILE A 307 34.96 17.39 -3.32
C ILE A 307 35.39 16.32 -4.32
N THR A 308 36.69 16.02 -4.37
CA THR A 308 37.27 14.92 -5.17
C THR A 308 37.72 13.79 -4.25
N ALA A 309 37.42 12.56 -4.63
CA ALA A 309 37.97 11.36 -4.02
C ALA A 309 39.19 10.83 -4.78
N ALA A 310 40.18 10.30 -4.06
CA ALA A 310 41.28 9.54 -4.63
C ALA A 310 40.78 8.30 -5.39
N ALA A 311 41.60 7.78 -6.31
CA ALA A 311 41.28 6.61 -7.13
C ALA A 311 41.12 5.28 -6.35
N SER A 312 41.41 5.28 -5.04
CA SER A 312 41.16 4.18 -4.12
C SER A 312 40.99 4.71 -2.68
N GLY A 313 40.40 3.91 -1.80
CA GLY A 313 40.13 4.28 -0.40
C GLY A 313 38.64 4.22 -0.04
N THR A 314 38.34 4.17 1.26
CA THR A 314 36.97 4.02 1.78
C THR A 314 36.77 4.89 3.04
N GLY A 315 35.51 5.14 3.39
CA GLY A 315 35.14 5.89 4.60
C GLY A 315 35.04 7.39 4.39
N SER A 316 34.60 8.09 5.43
CA SER A 316 34.14 9.47 5.35
C SER A 316 35.10 10.52 5.93
N ALA A 317 34.89 11.77 5.53
CA ALA A 317 35.62 12.94 5.99
C ALA A 317 34.67 14.12 6.18
N THR A 318 34.84 14.88 7.26
CA THR A 318 34.07 16.11 7.49
C THR A 318 34.77 17.29 6.85
N PHE A 319 34.02 18.07 6.09
CA PHE A 319 34.40 19.35 5.51
C PHE A 319 33.64 20.47 6.21
N GLU A 320 34.37 21.51 6.62
CA GLU A 320 33.78 22.68 7.27
C GLU A 320 33.93 23.90 6.37
N SER A 321 32.81 24.51 6.01
CA SER A 321 32.73 25.80 5.33
C SER A 321 32.62 26.90 6.40
N THR A 322 33.62 27.78 6.46
CA THR A 322 33.88 28.68 7.59
C THR A 322 34.06 30.12 7.13
N ALA A 323 33.60 31.10 7.91
CA ALA A 323 33.88 32.52 7.68
C ALA A 323 34.00 33.28 9.00
N THR A 324 34.79 34.36 9.03
CA THR A 324 34.96 35.18 10.24
C THR A 324 33.63 35.78 10.68
N GLY A 325 33.31 35.65 11.98
CA GLY A 325 32.04 36.13 12.55
C GLY A 325 30.80 35.33 12.14
N HIS A 326 30.96 34.19 11.46
CA HIS A 326 29.86 33.32 11.06
C HIS A 326 29.93 31.95 11.75
N ALA A 327 28.76 31.37 12.06
CA ALA A 327 28.64 29.95 12.35
C ALA A 327 29.05 29.14 11.11
N LYS A 328 29.73 28.01 11.33
CA LYS A 328 30.22 27.12 10.26
C LYS A 328 29.14 26.13 9.80
N ALA A 329 29.18 25.77 8.52
CA ALA A 329 28.48 24.60 8.01
C ALA A 329 29.41 23.39 7.95
N SER A 330 28.91 22.20 8.28
CA SER A 330 29.64 20.93 8.18
C SER A 330 28.96 20.00 7.19
N VAL A 331 29.73 19.41 6.28
CA VAL A 331 29.30 18.37 5.33
C VAL A 331 30.17 17.14 5.53
N THR A 332 29.56 15.98 5.75
CA THR A 332 30.28 14.70 5.77
C THR A 332 30.26 14.13 4.36
N ALA A 333 31.43 14.08 3.72
CA ALA A 333 31.57 13.40 2.45
C ALA A 333 32.08 11.97 2.66
N THR A 334 31.59 11.00 1.88
CA THR A 334 31.93 9.57 2.04
C THR A 334 32.56 9.05 0.77
N GLN A 335 33.78 8.50 0.87
CA GLN A 335 34.43 7.86 -0.27
C GLN A 335 33.82 6.47 -0.46
N ILE A 336 33.04 6.34 -1.53
CA ILE A 336 32.49 5.07 -1.99
C ILE A 336 33.38 4.50 -3.10
N ALA A 337 33.22 3.22 -3.41
CA ALA A 337 33.96 2.57 -4.48
C ALA A 337 33.83 3.33 -5.83
N ALA A 338 34.75 3.08 -6.75
CA ALA A 338 34.51 3.42 -8.15
C ALA A 338 33.30 2.59 -8.60
N THR A 339 32.14 3.23 -8.75
CA THR A 339 30.91 2.52 -9.10
C THR A 339 31.07 1.88 -10.46
N LYS A 340 30.81 0.58 -10.50
CA LYS A 340 30.47 -0.15 -11.72
C LYS A 340 29.38 0.61 -12.47
N ALA A 341 29.43 0.63 -13.80
CA ALA A 341 28.50 1.38 -14.63
C ALA A 341 27.04 1.04 -14.30
N TYR A 342 26.76 -0.24 -14.04
CA TYR A 342 25.40 -0.68 -13.69
C TYR A 342 25.01 -0.41 -12.22
N ASP A 343 25.95 -0.35 -11.26
CA ASP A 343 25.65 0.15 -9.89
C ASP A 343 25.25 1.65 -9.93
N ALA A 344 25.83 2.43 -10.85
CA ALA A 344 25.46 3.83 -11.04
C ALA A 344 24.06 3.97 -11.68
N ARG A 345 23.76 3.16 -12.71
CA ARG A 345 22.42 3.08 -13.32
C ARG A 345 21.34 2.67 -12.30
N PHE A 346 21.64 1.70 -11.44
CA PHE A 346 20.77 1.32 -10.31
C PHE A 346 20.47 2.52 -9.40
N LEU A 347 21.49 3.26 -8.95
CA LEU A 347 21.29 4.39 -8.03
C LEU A 347 20.51 5.55 -8.66
N GLU A 348 20.68 5.79 -9.97
CA GLU A 348 19.93 6.81 -10.70
C GLU A 348 18.46 6.43 -10.86
N LEU A 349 18.14 5.20 -11.29
CA LEU A 349 16.76 4.73 -11.40
C LEU A 349 16.08 4.60 -10.03
N TYR A 350 16.78 4.09 -9.01
CA TYR A 350 16.32 4.12 -7.62
C TYR A 350 15.99 5.55 -7.16
N GLY A 351 16.80 6.53 -7.58
CA GLY A 351 16.57 7.95 -7.35
C GLY A 351 15.31 8.51 -8.02
N LYS A 352 14.97 8.04 -9.24
CA LYS A 352 13.69 8.35 -9.90
C LYS A 352 12.50 7.70 -9.18
N ILE A 353 12.62 6.42 -8.80
CA ILE A 353 11.56 5.66 -8.12
C ILE A 353 11.23 6.27 -6.76
N THR A 354 12.26 6.60 -5.97
CA THR A 354 12.08 7.10 -4.59
C THR A 354 11.94 8.61 -4.47
N ASN A 355 11.85 9.34 -5.60
CA ASN A 355 11.51 10.76 -5.61
C ASN A 355 9.99 10.94 -5.38
N PRO A 356 9.53 11.60 -4.29
CA PRO A 356 8.10 11.79 -4.04
C PRO A 356 7.38 12.58 -5.16
N ALA A 357 8.10 13.40 -5.93
CA ALA A 357 7.53 14.12 -7.07
C ALA A 357 7.29 13.22 -8.31
N ASN A 358 7.74 11.97 -8.30
CA ASN A 358 7.52 10.99 -9.36
C ASN A 358 6.35 10.01 -9.06
N GLY A 359 5.62 10.19 -7.96
CA GLY A 359 4.31 9.56 -7.74
C GLY A 359 4.26 8.06 -7.42
N TYR A 360 5.38 7.33 -7.38
CA TYR A 360 5.41 5.87 -7.12
C TYR A 360 4.86 5.41 -5.75
N PHE A 361 4.67 6.32 -4.80
CA PHE A 361 4.32 6.00 -3.41
C PHE A 361 3.25 6.93 -2.85
N SER A 362 2.35 6.37 -2.03
CA SER A 362 1.40 7.13 -1.23
C SER A 362 2.10 7.93 -0.10
N PRO A 363 1.41 8.87 0.57
CA PRO A 363 1.93 9.58 1.74
C PRO A 363 2.45 8.68 2.88
N GLU A 364 1.93 7.45 2.99
CA GLU A 364 2.32 6.42 3.96
C GLU A 364 3.63 5.70 3.59
N GLY A 365 4.15 5.91 2.38
CA GLY A 365 5.30 5.19 1.82
C GLY A 365 4.92 3.83 1.20
N ILE A 366 3.64 3.62 0.88
CA ILE A 366 3.14 2.41 0.22
C ILE A 366 3.37 2.53 -1.28
N PRO A 367 4.01 1.56 -1.96
CA PRO A 367 4.17 1.61 -3.41
C PRO A 367 2.81 1.38 -4.07
N TYR A 368 2.42 2.21 -5.03
CA TYR A 368 1.28 1.92 -5.92
C TYR A 368 1.66 0.82 -6.92
N HIS A 369 0.68 0.25 -7.64
CA HIS A 369 0.96 -0.66 -8.76
C HIS A 369 1.65 0.09 -9.92
N SER A 370 1.22 1.32 -10.20
CA SER A 370 1.83 2.24 -11.18
C SER A 370 1.68 3.70 -10.76
N VAL A 371 2.49 4.59 -11.36
CA VAL A 371 2.35 6.05 -11.22
C VAL A 371 1.09 6.58 -11.92
N GLU A 372 0.67 5.91 -12.99
CA GLU A 372 -0.56 6.20 -13.70
C GLU A 372 -1.73 5.44 -13.05
N THR A 373 -2.83 6.15 -12.79
CA THR A 373 -4.09 5.63 -12.22
C THR A 373 -4.86 4.73 -13.18
N LEU A 374 -4.99 5.12 -14.45
CA LEU A 374 -5.74 4.35 -15.45
C LEU A 374 -4.94 3.16 -15.98
N ILE A 375 -5.04 2.02 -15.29
CA ILE A 375 -4.51 0.73 -15.71
C ILE A 375 -5.40 -0.43 -15.22
N VAL A 376 -5.59 -1.44 -16.06
CA VAL A 376 -6.38 -2.64 -15.75
C VAL A 376 -5.63 -3.86 -16.30
N GLU A 377 -5.26 -4.83 -15.46
CA GLU A 377 -4.51 -6.03 -15.91
C GLU A 377 -4.50 -7.21 -14.92
N ALA A 378 -4.49 -6.93 -13.61
CA ALA A 378 -4.63 -7.91 -12.54
C ALA A 378 -5.15 -7.22 -11.25
N PRO A 379 -4.52 -6.13 -10.77
CA PRO A 379 -5.28 -5.00 -10.25
C PRO A 379 -6.12 -4.37 -11.37
N ASP A 380 -7.18 -3.66 -10.99
CA ASP A 380 -8.09 -2.96 -11.89
C ASP A 380 -8.08 -1.42 -11.72
N HIS A 381 -7.20 -0.91 -10.86
CA HIS A 381 -6.80 0.50 -10.81
C HIS A 381 -5.34 0.67 -10.37
N GLY A 382 -4.63 1.66 -10.92
CA GLY A 382 -3.16 1.80 -10.77
C GLY A 382 -2.68 2.24 -9.39
N HIS A 383 -3.54 2.93 -8.63
CA HIS A 383 -3.32 3.24 -7.22
C HIS A 383 -3.93 2.19 -6.25
N GLU A 384 -4.36 1.04 -6.77
CA GLU A 384 -4.26 -0.17 -5.95
C GLU A 384 -2.77 -0.52 -5.75
N THR A 385 -2.51 -1.44 -4.82
CA THR A 385 -1.21 -2.08 -4.65
C THR A 385 -1.38 -3.57 -4.41
N THR A 386 -0.30 -4.29 -4.63
CA THR A 386 -0.26 -5.74 -4.51
C THR A 386 0.84 -6.20 -3.57
N SER A 387 0.65 -7.39 -2.98
CA SER A 387 1.74 -8.08 -2.26
C SER A 387 2.98 -8.26 -3.14
N GLU A 388 2.80 -8.33 -4.47
CA GLU A 388 3.87 -8.29 -5.45
C GLU A 388 4.66 -6.96 -5.38
N ALA A 389 3.99 -5.81 -5.47
CA ALA A 389 4.64 -4.49 -5.37
C ALA A 389 5.41 -4.34 -4.03
N TYR A 390 4.84 -4.80 -2.91
CA TYR A 390 5.56 -4.88 -1.63
C TYR A 390 6.79 -5.79 -1.69
N SER A 391 6.68 -6.98 -2.28
CA SER A 391 7.82 -7.91 -2.43
C SER A 391 8.93 -7.36 -3.33
N TYR A 392 8.59 -6.56 -4.35
CA TYR A 392 9.54 -5.82 -5.17
C TYR A 392 10.17 -4.64 -4.43
N LEU A 393 9.44 -3.94 -3.57
CA LEU A 393 10.00 -2.89 -2.72
C LEU A 393 11.05 -3.47 -1.76
N LEU A 394 10.75 -4.60 -1.11
CA LEU A 394 11.72 -5.29 -0.25
C LEU A 394 13.00 -5.67 -1.01
N TRP A 395 12.88 -6.16 -2.25
CA TRP A 395 14.03 -6.55 -3.07
C TRP A 395 14.83 -5.34 -3.55
N LEU A 396 14.16 -4.26 -4.01
CA LEU A 396 14.77 -2.99 -4.37
C LEU A 396 15.58 -2.40 -3.21
N GLN A 397 15.04 -2.47 -1.99
CA GLN A 397 15.73 -2.00 -0.79
C GLN A 397 16.84 -2.93 -0.30
N ALA A 398 16.75 -4.24 -0.57
CA ALA A 398 17.85 -5.18 -0.35
C ALA A 398 19.05 -4.84 -1.26
N MET A 399 18.80 -4.57 -2.55
CA MET A 399 19.84 -4.13 -3.49
C MET A 399 20.38 -2.75 -3.13
N TYR A 400 19.56 -1.83 -2.63
CA TYR A 400 20.02 -0.54 -2.10
C TYR A 400 20.98 -0.73 -0.92
N GLY A 401 20.66 -1.66 -0.01
CA GLY A 401 21.55 -2.08 1.08
C GLY A 401 22.87 -2.67 0.58
N LYS A 402 22.85 -3.52 -0.46
CA LYS A 402 24.06 -4.06 -1.13
C LYS A 402 24.94 -2.96 -1.71
N VAL A 403 24.37 -2.00 -2.43
CA VAL A 403 25.13 -0.95 -3.14
C VAL A 403 25.63 0.16 -2.19
N THR A 404 24.87 0.52 -1.16
CA THR A 404 25.17 1.69 -0.30
C THR A 404 25.64 1.34 1.10
N GLY A 405 25.30 0.16 1.60
CA GLY A 405 25.45 -0.22 3.01
C GLY A 405 24.41 0.37 3.97
N ASP A 406 23.38 1.05 3.47
CA ASP A 406 22.24 1.54 4.27
C ASP A 406 21.07 0.53 4.25
N TRP A 407 21.03 -0.31 5.29
CA TRP A 407 19.98 -1.31 5.49
C TRP A 407 18.73 -0.75 6.18
N SER A 408 18.69 0.53 6.57
CA SER A 408 17.52 1.13 7.21
C SER A 408 16.28 1.07 6.32
N LYS A 409 16.48 1.13 4.99
CA LYS A 409 15.40 1.09 4.00
C LYS A 409 14.76 -0.29 3.86
N PHE A 410 15.55 -1.35 3.96
CA PHE A 410 15.05 -2.72 3.93
C PHE A 410 14.17 -3.02 5.16
N ASN A 411 14.65 -2.63 6.35
CA ASN A 411 13.86 -2.73 7.59
C ASN A 411 12.58 -1.88 7.51
N GLY A 412 12.67 -0.62 7.05
CA GLY A 412 11.51 0.27 6.91
C GLY A 412 10.46 -0.24 5.93
N ALA A 413 10.87 -0.80 4.78
CA ALA A 413 9.96 -1.43 3.83
C ALA A 413 9.21 -2.64 4.45
N TRP A 414 9.90 -3.44 5.28
CA TRP A 414 9.26 -4.53 6.01
C TRP A 414 8.27 -4.02 7.08
N GLU A 415 8.57 -2.92 7.75
CA GLU A 415 7.65 -2.29 8.71
C GLU A 415 6.39 -1.73 8.04
N ILE A 416 6.50 -1.14 6.84
CA ILE A 416 5.35 -0.70 6.04
C ILE A 416 4.51 -1.92 5.60
N MET A 417 5.14 -2.97 5.07
CA MET A 417 4.46 -4.22 4.71
C MET A 417 3.73 -4.88 5.90
N GLU A 418 4.38 -4.99 7.07
CA GLU A 418 3.75 -5.54 8.28
C GLU A 418 2.59 -4.71 8.82
N LYS A 419 2.64 -3.38 8.61
CA LYS A 419 1.60 -2.45 9.07
C LYS A 419 0.38 -2.44 8.16
N TYR A 420 0.59 -2.58 6.85
CA TYR A 420 -0.42 -2.29 5.84
C TYR A 420 -0.84 -3.47 4.97
N MET A 421 0.02 -4.46 4.72
CA MET A 421 -0.29 -5.59 3.83
C MET A 421 -0.46 -6.94 4.53
N ILE A 422 0.05 -7.09 5.76
CA ILE A 422 -0.20 -8.26 6.61
C ILE A 422 -1.35 -7.94 7.58
N PRO A 423 -2.51 -8.65 7.50
CA PRO A 423 -3.65 -8.37 8.37
C PRO A 423 -3.29 -8.48 9.86
N THR A 424 -3.59 -7.43 10.62
CA THR A 424 -3.36 -7.40 12.08
C THR A 424 -4.37 -8.28 12.81
N HIS A 425 -4.17 -8.56 14.10
CA HIS A 425 -5.16 -9.30 14.88
C HIS A 425 -6.55 -8.62 14.91
N ALA A 426 -6.64 -7.30 14.72
CA ALA A 426 -7.93 -6.61 14.61
C ALA A 426 -8.63 -6.86 13.26
N ASP A 427 -7.87 -7.19 12.21
CA ASP A 427 -8.37 -7.49 10.87
C ASP A 427 -8.78 -8.97 10.71
N GLN A 428 -8.10 -9.87 11.44
CA GLN A 428 -8.37 -11.32 11.46
C GLN A 428 -8.72 -11.89 12.87
N PRO A 429 -9.66 -11.27 13.62
CA PRO A 429 -9.80 -11.45 15.08
C PRO A 429 -10.32 -12.83 15.54
N THR A 430 -10.99 -13.58 14.67
CA THR A 430 -11.70 -14.81 15.04
C THR A 430 -11.02 -16.10 14.58
N ASN A 431 -9.72 -16.04 14.24
CA ASN A 431 -8.87 -17.23 14.03
C ASN A 431 -8.95 -18.26 15.17
N SER A 432 -9.27 -17.84 16.40
CA SER A 432 -9.48 -18.71 17.56
C SER A 432 -10.68 -19.68 17.45
N PHE A 433 -11.59 -19.47 16.49
CA PHE A 433 -12.66 -20.42 16.13
C PHE A 433 -12.25 -21.44 15.06
N TYR A 434 -11.02 -21.37 14.55
CA TYR A 434 -10.57 -22.27 13.50
C TYR A 434 -10.44 -23.71 13.98
N ASN A 435 -11.05 -24.64 13.24
CA ASN A 435 -11.00 -26.07 13.53
C ASN A 435 -10.16 -26.80 12.48
N ALA A 436 -8.89 -27.06 12.81
CA ALA A 436 -7.98 -27.78 11.92
C ALA A 436 -8.48 -29.18 11.50
N SER A 437 -9.41 -29.81 12.24
CA SER A 437 -10.03 -31.10 11.86
C SER A 437 -11.20 -30.96 10.87
N LYS A 438 -11.67 -29.73 10.61
CA LYS A 438 -12.63 -29.39 9.56
C LYS A 438 -12.31 -27.96 9.05
N PRO A 439 -11.23 -27.79 8.27
CA PRO A 439 -10.64 -26.48 8.01
C PRO A 439 -11.50 -25.58 7.10
N ALA A 440 -12.42 -26.15 6.32
CA ALA A 440 -13.39 -25.40 5.51
C ALA A 440 -14.66 -26.24 5.27
N THR A 441 -15.62 -25.67 4.55
CA THR A 441 -16.70 -26.42 3.87
C THR A 441 -16.49 -26.27 2.37
N TYR A 442 -16.72 -27.34 1.60
CA TYR A 442 -16.48 -27.36 0.16
C TYR A 442 -17.53 -26.54 -0.62
N ALA A 443 -17.07 -25.80 -1.62
CA ALA A 443 -17.86 -25.35 -2.77
C ALA A 443 -17.13 -25.76 -4.05
N PRO A 444 -17.84 -26.12 -5.13
CA PRO A 444 -17.22 -26.29 -6.44
C PRO A 444 -16.78 -24.92 -6.99
N GLU A 445 -15.66 -24.89 -7.71
CA GLU A 445 -15.46 -23.82 -8.70
C GLU A 445 -16.27 -24.15 -9.96
N LEU A 446 -16.76 -23.11 -10.63
CA LEU A 446 -17.60 -23.19 -11.82
C LEU A 446 -16.87 -22.49 -12.98
N ASP A 447 -17.27 -22.73 -14.22
CA ASP A 447 -16.43 -22.39 -15.37
C ASP A 447 -16.57 -20.91 -15.76
N THR A 448 -17.77 -20.32 -15.60
CA THR A 448 -18.06 -18.93 -15.99
C THR A 448 -18.77 -18.12 -14.88
N PRO A 449 -18.58 -16.79 -14.82
CA PRO A 449 -19.14 -15.95 -13.75
C PRO A 449 -20.66 -16.04 -13.57
N ASN A 450 -21.40 -16.39 -14.62
CA ASN A 450 -22.85 -16.54 -14.62
C ASN A 450 -23.38 -17.81 -13.92
N GLU A 451 -22.51 -18.75 -13.55
CA GLU A 451 -22.89 -19.94 -12.78
C GLU A 451 -22.88 -19.69 -11.25
N TYR A 452 -22.26 -18.59 -10.82
CA TYR A 452 -22.15 -18.18 -9.41
C TYR A 452 -23.43 -17.48 -8.90
N PRO A 453 -23.74 -17.53 -7.59
CA PRO A 453 -22.91 -18.00 -6.47
C PRO A 453 -22.79 -19.53 -6.35
N ALA A 454 -21.56 -20.00 -6.11
CA ALA A 454 -21.24 -21.41 -5.96
C ALA A 454 -21.70 -21.95 -4.59
N LYS A 455 -22.53 -23.00 -4.58
CA LYS A 455 -23.18 -23.49 -3.35
C LYS A 455 -22.25 -24.34 -2.48
N LEU A 456 -22.32 -24.10 -1.16
CA LEU A 456 -21.65 -24.95 -0.18
C LEU A 456 -22.29 -26.35 -0.12
N ASP A 457 -21.47 -27.39 -0.19
CA ASP A 457 -21.90 -28.78 0.03
C ASP A 457 -21.21 -29.36 1.27
N THR A 458 -22.01 -29.69 2.27
CA THR A 458 -21.57 -30.27 3.55
C THR A 458 -21.43 -31.80 3.51
N ALA A 459 -21.88 -32.46 2.44
CA ALA A 459 -21.69 -33.91 2.23
C ALA A 459 -20.31 -34.25 1.65
N VAL A 460 -19.58 -33.27 1.09
CA VAL A 460 -18.21 -33.44 0.62
C VAL A 460 -17.22 -33.39 1.77
N SER A 461 -16.42 -34.45 1.90
CA SER A 461 -15.38 -34.56 2.93
C SER A 461 -14.18 -33.66 2.64
N VAL A 462 -13.71 -32.94 3.67
CA VAL A 462 -12.46 -32.17 3.65
C VAL A 462 -11.41 -32.89 4.49
N GLY A 463 -10.12 -32.72 4.18
CA GLY A 463 -9.04 -33.22 5.03
C GLY A 463 -8.76 -32.33 6.24
N PRO A 464 -7.97 -32.80 7.22
CA PRO A 464 -7.48 -31.98 8.31
C PRO A 464 -6.26 -31.16 7.88
N ASP A 465 -6.13 -29.95 8.42
CA ASP A 465 -4.93 -29.12 8.36
C ASP A 465 -3.86 -29.67 9.34
N PRO A 466 -2.68 -30.11 8.85
CA PRO A 466 -1.64 -30.67 9.69
C PRO A 466 -0.63 -29.65 10.23
N ILE A 467 -0.69 -28.36 9.84
CA ILE A 467 0.32 -27.34 10.18
C ILE A 467 -0.16 -26.27 11.16
N ALA A 468 -1.46 -25.95 11.26
CA ALA A 468 -1.96 -24.93 12.20
C ALA A 468 -1.49 -25.11 13.65
N ALA A 469 -1.50 -26.35 14.16
CA ALA A 469 -1.12 -26.65 15.53
C ALA A 469 0.38 -26.41 15.80
N GLU A 470 1.27 -26.69 14.84
CA GLU A 470 2.70 -26.40 14.99
C GLU A 470 3.04 -24.94 14.73
N LEU A 471 2.32 -24.24 13.83
CA LEU A 471 2.42 -22.79 13.65
C LEU A 471 2.04 -22.04 14.93
N LYS A 472 0.89 -22.39 15.53
CA LYS A 472 0.46 -21.86 16.83
C LYS A 472 1.49 -22.13 17.93
N SER A 473 2.04 -23.34 17.96
CA SER A 473 3.07 -23.72 18.95
C SER A 473 4.41 -22.97 18.74
N ALA A 474 4.75 -22.61 17.49
CA ALA A 474 5.95 -21.86 17.17
C ALA A 474 5.80 -20.36 17.46
N TYR A 475 4.66 -19.75 17.15
CA TYR A 475 4.48 -18.28 17.15
C TYR A 475 3.56 -17.73 18.23
N GLY A 476 2.83 -18.58 18.97
CA GLY A 476 2.03 -18.18 20.14
C GLY A 476 0.69 -17.51 19.83
N THR A 477 0.33 -17.37 18.55
CA THR A 477 -0.98 -16.87 18.10
C THR A 477 -1.64 -17.87 17.13
N ASP A 478 -2.96 -17.77 16.98
CA ASP A 478 -3.70 -18.41 15.88
C ASP A 478 -3.61 -17.61 14.57
N ASP A 479 -3.25 -16.32 14.61
CA ASP A 479 -3.22 -15.43 13.44
C ASP A 479 -2.27 -15.93 12.33
N VAL A 480 -2.62 -15.64 11.08
CA VAL A 480 -1.79 -15.95 9.90
C VAL A 480 -0.82 -14.79 9.63
N TYR A 481 0.44 -15.09 9.34
CA TYR A 481 1.46 -14.10 9.00
C TYR A 481 1.99 -14.32 7.58
N GLY A 482 1.30 -13.68 6.64
CA GLY A 482 1.61 -13.58 5.22
C GLY A 482 0.77 -12.44 4.64
N MET A 483 1.11 -11.94 3.46
CA MET A 483 0.43 -10.76 2.90
C MET A 483 -0.99 -11.08 2.44
N HIS A 484 -1.91 -10.12 2.52
CA HIS A 484 -3.05 -10.12 1.60
C HIS A 484 -2.57 -9.71 0.20
N TRP A 485 -3.24 -10.15 -0.86
CA TRP A 485 -2.72 -9.97 -2.22
C TRP A 485 -2.98 -8.58 -2.83
N LEU A 486 -4.09 -7.91 -2.49
CA LEU A 486 -4.56 -6.64 -3.07
C LEU A 486 -4.97 -5.63 -1.98
N GLN A 487 -4.81 -4.34 -2.27
CA GLN A 487 -5.17 -3.23 -1.40
C GLN A 487 -5.42 -1.95 -2.22
N ASP A 488 -6.53 -1.26 -1.97
CA ASP A 488 -6.87 0.04 -2.53
C ASP A 488 -6.21 1.13 -1.68
N VAL A 489 -5.11 1.71 -2.14
CA VAL A 489 -4.22 2.52 -1.29
C VAL A 489 -4.82 3.87 -0.93
N ASP A 490 -5.44 4.52 -1.91
CA ASP A 490 -6.06 5.85 -1.75
C ASP A 490 -7.53 5.78 -1.29
N ASN A 491 -8.07 4.57 -1.08
CA ASN A 491 -9.47 4.31 -0.77
C ASN A 491 -10.43 4.79 -1.88
N VAL A 492 -10.04 4.66 -3.15
CA VAL A 492 -10.81 5.09 -4.34
C VAL A 492 -12.15 4.35 -4.46
N TYR A 493 -12.17 3.06 -4.08
CA TYR A 493 -13.41 2.30 -3.98
C TYR A 493 -14.26 2.71 -2.78
N GLY A 494 -13.68 3.38 -1.79
CA GLY A 494 -14.39 3.93 -0.64
C GLY A 494 -14.85 2.91 0.40
N TYR A 495 -14.27 1.71 0.45
CA TYR A 495 -14.63 0.72 1.48
C TYR A 495 -14.14 1.11 2.87
N GLY A 496 -12.93 1.69 2.99
CA GLY A 496 -12.32 2.05 4.27
C GLY A 496 -12.00 0.84 5.15
N ASN A 497 -11.40 -0.20 4.57
CA ASN A 497 -10.80 -1.32 5.29
C ASN A 497 -9.32 -1.06 5.62
N SER A 498 -8.98 0.14 6.12
CA SER A 498 -7.65 0.39 6.70
C SER A 498 -7.33 -0.66 7.78
N PRO A 499 -6.05 -1.01 8.01
CA PRO A 499 -5.66 -1.89 9.11
C PRO A 499 -6.28 -1.47 10.46
N GLY A 500 -6.98 -2.40 11.09
CA GLY A 500 -7.76 -2.20 12.32
C GLY A 500 -9.18 -1.65 12.12
N LYS A 501 -9.68 -1.53 10.88
CA LYS A 501 -11.02 -1.02 10.53
C LYS A 501 -11.76 -2.00 9.62
N CYS A 502 -13.07 -1.83 9.52
CA CYS A 502 -13.95 -2.67 8.71
C CYS A 502 -15.15 -1.86 8.22
N GLU A 503 -15.29 -1.76 6.90
CA GLU A 503 -16.23 -0.90 6.16
C GLU A 503 -16.34 0.55 6.72
N ALA A 504 -15.22 1.24 6.98
CA ALA A 504 -15.25 2.62 7.48
C ALA A 504 -15.92 3.59 6.49
N GLY A 505 -15.74 3.37 5.18
CA GLY A 505 -16.37 4.14 4.10
C GLY A 505 -15.43 5.13 3.37
N PRO A 506 -15.96 5.93 2.43
CA PRO A 506 -15.17 6.81 1.57
C PRO A 506 -14.61 8.06 2.28
N ALA A 507 -14.95 8.25 3.55
CA ALA A 507 -14.33 9.27 4.40
C ALA A 507 -13.11 8.75 5.18
N ASP A 508 -12.70 7.50 4.95
CA ASP A 508 -11.46 6.96 5.49
C ASP A 508 -10.28 7.26 4.57
N THR A 509 -9.14 7.66 5.15
CA THR A 509 -7.96 8.16 4.41
C THR A 509 -6.78 7.20 4.54
N GLY A 510 -7.04 5.90 4.44
CA GLY A 510 -6.04 4.87 4.64
C GLY A 510 -6.32 3.63 3.81
N PRO A 511 -5.28 2.80 3.60
CA PRO A 511 -5.25 1.85 2.49
C PRO A 511 -6.13 0.64 2.79
N SER A 512 -7.17 0.50 1.97
CA SER A 512 -8.31 -0.38 2.19
C SER A 512 -8.03 -1.80 1.70
N TYR A 513 -8.07 -2.79 2.60
CA TYR A 513 -8.03 -4.20 2.21
C TYR A 513 -9.27 -4.59 1.39
N ILE A 514 -9.07 -4.87 0.11
CA ILE A 514 -10.09 -5.25 -0.88
C ILE A 514 -9.66 -6.52 -1.63
N ASN A 515 -10.58 -7.11 -2.37
CA ASN A 515 -10.33 -8.26 -3.24
C ASN A 515 -11.22 -8.12 -4.50
N THR A 516 -10.95 -8.92 -5.53
CA THR A 516 -11.72 -8.95 -6.79
C THR A 516 -12.08 -10.40 -7.16
N PHE A 517 -11.18 -11.14 -7.81
CA PHE A 517 -11.44 -12.48 -8.35
C PHE A 517 -12.04 -13.48 -7.34
N GLN A 518 -13.18 -14.07 -7.68
CA GLN A 518 -13.91 -15.10 -6.91
C GLN A 518 -14.68 -16.13 -7.78
N ARG A 519 -14.94 -15.85 -9.05
CA ARG A 519 -15.99 -16.52 -9.87
C ARG A 519 -15.47 -17.35 -11.05
N GLY A 520 -14.38 -18.06 -10.81
CA GLY A 520 -13.93 -19.16 -11.66
C GLY A 520 -13.01 -18.74 -12.79
N ALA A 521 -12.73 -19.69 -13.70
CA ALA A 521 -11.61 -19.57 -14.63
C ALA A 521 -11.82 -18.56 -15.76
N GLN A 522 -13.08 -18.23 -16.08
CA GLN A 522 -13.47 -17.21 -17.06
C GLN A 522 -13.92 -15.90 -16.37
N GLU A 523 -13.51 -15.63 -15.12
CA GLU A 523 -13.60 -14.28 -14.58
C GLU A 523 -12.31 -13.52 -14.92
N SER A 524 -12.31 -12.78 -16.03
CA SER A 524 -11.25 -11.82 -16.30
C SER A 524 -11.31 -10.63 -15.34
N VAL A 525 -10.24 -9.84 -15.27
CA VAL A 525 -10.19 -8.60 -14.46
C VAL A 525 -11.38 -7.67 -14.74
N TRP A 526 -11.81 -7.61 -16.00
CA TRP A 526 -12.95 -6.82 -16.50
C TRP A 526 -14.32 -7.26 -15.99
N GLU A 527 -14.46 -8.52 -15.56
CA GLU A 527 -15.75 -9.08 -15.17
C GLU A 527 -16.03 -8.99 -13.66
N THR A 528 -15.01 -8.65 -12.87
CA THR A 528 -15.04 -8.63 -11.40
C THR A 528 -15.98 -7.56 -10.83
N VAL A 529 -16.58 -7.88 -9.68
CA VAL A 529 -17.27 -6.92 -8.80
C VAL A 529 -16.39 -6.77 -7.55
N PRO A 530 -15.59 -5.69 -7.42
CA PRO A 530 -14.68 -5.52 -6.29
C PRO A 530 -15.41 -5.55 -4.95
N GLN A 531 -14.74 -6.07 -3.92
CA GLN A 531 -15.38 -6.35 -2.63
C GLN A 531 -14.46 -6.08 -1.44
N PRO A 532 -15.00 -5.69 -0.28
CA PRO A 532 -14.23 -5.55 0.93
C PRO A 532 -13.78 -6.93 1.44
N THR A 533 -12.57 -7.03 2.00
CA THR A 533 -12.14 -8.23 2.75
C THR A 533 -13.03 -8.47 3.97
N CYS A 534 -13.19 -7.44 4.80
CA CYS A 534 -14.10 -7.40 5.94
C CYS A 534 -15.47 -6.85 5.53
N ASP A 535 -16.48 -7.71 5.45
CA ASP A 535 -17.84 -7.43 4.98
C ASP A 535 -18.82 -7.39 6.17
N GLN A 536 -19.40 -6.21 6.42
CA GLN A 536 -20.42 -5.94 7.44
C GLN A 536 -21.81 -5.75 6.83
N PHE A 537 -22.01 -6.00 5.54
CA PHE A 537 -23.25 -5.71 4.80
C PHE A 537 -23.59 -4.20 4.80
N LYS A 538 -22.59 -3.31 4.81
CA LYS A 538 -22.79 -1.85 4.68
C LYS A 538 -22.94 -1.44 3.22
N TYR A 539 -22.16 -2.05 2.34
CA TYR A 539 -22.19 -1.87 0.89
C TYR A 539 -22.57 -3.17 0.17
N GLY A 540 -22.69 -3.13 -1.15
CA GLY A 540 -23.14 -4.28 -1.94
C GLY A 540 -24.64 -4.49 -1.80
N GLY A 541 -25.07 -5.75 -1.77
CA GLY A 541 -26.47 -6.15 -1.65
C GLY A 541 -26.91 -6.41 -0.22
N LYS A 542 -28.05 -7.11 -0.06
CA LYS A 542 -28.65 -7.43 1.25
C LYS A 542 -27.69 -8.16 2.22
N ASN A 543 -26.81 -9.00 1.67
CA ASN A 543 -25.87 -9.83 2.41
C ASN A 543 -24.41 -9.40 2.15
N GLY A 544 -24.19 -8.10 1.92
CA GLY A 544 -22.92 -7.58 1.43
C GLY A 544 -22.67 -8.02 0.00
N TYR A 545 -21.47 -8.51 -0.28
CA TYR A 545 -21.09 -9.08 -1.58
C TYR A 545 -21.13 -10.62 -1.57
N LEU A 546 -21.34 -11.25 -0.41
CA LEU A 546 -21.15 -12.69 -0.21
C LEU A 546 -22.01 -13.56 -1.13
N ASP A 547 -23.25 -13.16 -1.40
CA ASP A 547 -24.21 -13.92 -2.20
C ASP A 547 -24.10 -13.68 -3.73
N LEU A 548 -23.09 -12.92 -4.16
CA LEU A 548 -22.56 -12.98 -5.54
C LEU A 548 -21.62 -14.18 -5.73
N PHE A 549 -20.94 -14.62 -4.66
CA PHE A 549 -19.82 -15.56 -4.74
C PHE A 549 -20.14 -16.95 -4.18
N THR A 550 -20.69 -17.02 -2.96
CA THR A 550 -20.94 -18.28 -2.25
C THR A 550 -22.42 -18.44 -1.94
N GLY A 551 -22.99 -19.60 -2.24
CA GLY A 551 -24.40 -19.90 -2.03
C GLY A 551 -24.63 -20.66 -0.73
N ASP A 552 -25.21 -19.99 0.27
CA ASP A 552 -25.57 -20.57 1.57
C ASP A 552 -27.05 -20.28 1.93
N ALA A 553 -27.58 -21.00 2.91
CA ALA A 553 -28.93 -20.81 3.47
C ALA A 553 -29.04 -19.56 4.37
N SER A 554 -27.92 -19.04 4.86
CA SER A 554 -27.83 -17.83 5.70
C SER A 554 -26.44 -17.22 5.64
N TYR A 555 -26.35 -15.89 5.62
CA TYR A 555 -25.07 -15.17 5.55
C TYR A 555 -24.74 -14.53 6.89
N ALA A 556 -23.46 -14.61 7.27
CA ALA A 556 -22.90 -13.96 8.45
C ALA A 556 -21.78 -12.99 8.04
N LYS A 557 -21.74 -11.84 8.71
CA LYS A 557 -20.69 -10.82 8.55
C LYS A 557 -19.32 -11.43 8.84
N GLN A 558 -18.34 -11.16 8.00
CA GLN A 558 -17.09 -11.94 7.97
C GLN A 558 -15.91 -11.16 7.39
N TRP A 559 -14.71 -11.58 7.78
CA TRP A 559 -13.45 -11.16 7.18
C TRP A 559 -12.86 -12.34 6.39
N LYS A 560 -12.15 -12.04 5.30
CA LYS A 560 -11.49 -13.03 4.43
C LYS A 560 -10.27 -12.40 3.76
N PHE A 561 -9.14 -13.13 3.74
CA PHE A 561 -7.91 -12.72 3.08
C PHE A 561 -7.38 -13.87 2.21
N THR A 562 -6.84 -13.50 1.05
CA THR A 562 -6.18 -14.38 0.08
C THR A 562 -4.74 -13.93 -0.09
N ASN A 563 -3.77 -14.84 -0.05
CA ASN A 563 -2.36 -14.56 -0.30
C ASN A 563 -1.96 -14.90 -1.76
N ALA A 564 -0.97 -14.18 -2.30
CA ALA A 564 -0.25 -14.54 -3.52
C ALA A 564 1.09 -15.23 -3.13
N PRO A 565 1.22 -16.56 -3.26
CA PRO A 565 2.36 -17.30 -2.69
C PRO A 565 3.70 -17.04 -3.38
N ASP A 566 3.68 -16.56 -4.62
CA ASP A 566 4.86 -16.12 -5.35
C ASP A 566 5.44 -14.81 -4.77
N ALA A 567 4.58 -13.91 -4.27
CA ALA A 567 4.97 -12.64 -3.68
C ALA A 567 5.54 -12.82 -2.25
N ASP A 568 4.90 -13.62 -1.39
CA ASP A 568 5.48 -14.05 -0.11
C ASP A 568 6.83 -14.77 -0.34
N ALA A 569 6.95 -15.59 -1.40
CA ALA A 569 8.21 -16.23 -1.76
C ALA A 569 9.26 -15.22 -2.28
N ARG A 570 8.87 -14.22 -3.08
CA ARG A 570 9.76 -13.14 -3.56
C ARG A 570 10.25 -12.28 -2.39
N ALA A 571 9.43 -12.04 -1.37
CA ALA A 571 9.84 -11.36 -0.13
C ALA A 571 10.88 -12.18 0.67
N VAL A 572 10.74 -13.50 0.74
CA VAL A 572 11.75 -14.40 1.35
C VAL A 572 13.04 -14.46 0.52
N GLN A 573 12.95 -14.48 -0.81
CA GLN A 573 14.08 -14.42 -1.74
C GLN A 573 14.86 -13.10 -1.55
N ALA A 574 14.16 -11.97 -1.47
CA ALA A 574 14.75 -10.67 -1.16
C ALA A 574 15.46 -10.67 0.21
N ALA A 575 14.86 -11.27 1.24
CA ALA A 575 15.47 -11.39 2.56
C ALA A 575 16.72 -12.28 2.58
N TYR A 576 16.78 -13.35 1.78
CA TYR A 576 17.99 -14.19 1.62
C TYR A 576 19.15 -13.38 1.07
N TRP A 577 18.92 -12.61 0.01
CA TRP A 577 19.95 -11.77 -0.58
C TRP A 577 20.33 -10.61 0.34
N ALA A 578 19.37 -9.96 1.00
CA ALA A 578 19.61 -8.92 1.99
C ALA A 578 20.54 -9.42 3.10
N ASP A 579 20.24 -10.56 3.72
CA ASP A 579 21.05 -11.16 4.79
C ASP A 579 22.47 -11.46 4.30
N LYS A 580 22.59 -12.18 3.19
CA LYS A 580 23.89 -12.56 2.60
C LYS A 580 24.75 -11.34 2.24
N TRP A 581 24.16 -10.29 1.67
CA TRP A 581 24.86 -9.05 1.32
C TRP A 581 25.22 -8.22 2.56
N ALA A 582 24.34 -8.16 3.57
CA ALA A 582 24.63 -7.50 4.83
C ALA A 582 25.78 -8.22 5.56
N ASP A 583 25.78 -9.55 5.64
CA ASP A 583 26.86 -10.31 6.27
C ASP A 583 28.20 -10.17 5.53
N ALA A 584 28.18 -10.10 4.20
CA ALA A 584 29.37 -9.75 3.40
C ALA A 584 29.92 -8.34 3.71
N GLN A 585 29.09 -7.41 4.21
CA GLN A 585 29.50 -6.10 4.71
C GLN A 585 29.82 -6.08 6.23
N GLY A 586 29.64 -7.21 6.94
CA GLY A 586 29.75 -7.28 8.40
C GLY A 586 28.55 -6.67 9.16
N LYS A 587 27.36 -6.73 8.55
CA LYS A 587 26.14 -6.02 8.94
C LYS A 587 24.88 -6.89 9.10
N GLY A 588 24.92 -8.22 8.98
CA GLY A 588 23.71 -9.07 9.13
C GLY A 588 22.94 -8.81 10.43
N GLY A 589 23.65 -8.45 11.52
CA GLY A 589 23.06 -7.97 12.76
C GLY A 589 22.04 -6.82 12.62
N ASP A 590 22.26 -5.88 11.70
CA ASP A 590 21.40 -4.71 11.43
C ASP A 590 20.00 -5.11 10.90
N ILE A 591 19.86 -6.30 10.28
CA ILE A 591 18.63 -6.79 9.66
C ILE A 591 18.15 -8.16 10.16
N SER A 592 18.93 -8.85 11.00
CA SER A 592 18.64 -10.18 11.56
C SER A 592 17.21 -10.35 12.12
N ALA A 593 16.66 -9.32 12.75
CA ALA A 593 15.28 -9.32 13.25
C ALA A 593 14.23 -9.35 12.13
N THR A 594 14.52 -8.74 10.98
CA THR A 594 13.69 -8.74 9.76
C THR A 594 13.84 -10.05 8.98
N VAL A 595 15.05 -10.61 8.94
CA VAL A 595 15.31 -11.94 8.36
C VAL A 595 14.54 -13.03 9.15
N ALA A 596 14.48 -12.93 10.48
CA ALA A 596 13.64 -13.80 11.31
C ALA A 596 12.11 -13.63 11.06
N LYS A 597 11.66 -12.46 10.57
CA LYS A 597 10.27 -12.26 10.10
C LYS A 597 10.04 -12.93 8.74
N ALA A 598 11.00 -12.88 7.82
CA ALA A 598 10.94 -13.63 6.56
C ALA A 598 10.90 -15.16 6.80
N ALA A 599 11.67 -15.66 7.76
CA ALA A 599 11.59 -17.06 8.22
C ALA A 599 10.20 -17.44 8.75
N LYS A 600 9.49 -16.49 9.39
CA LYS A 600 8.09 -16.66 9.83
C LYS A 600 7.12 -16.65 8.66
N MET A 601 7.23 -15.71 7.73
CA MET A 601 6.41 -15.69 6.50
C MET A 601 6.54 -17.00 5.73
N GLY A 602 7.77 -17.48 5.53
CA GLY A 602 8.05 -18.78 4.93
C GLY A 602 7.43 -19.97 5.68
N ASP A 603 7.23 -19.88 7.00
CA ASP A 603 6.59 -20.94 7.78
C ASP A 603 5.08 -21.05 7.49
N TYR A 604 4.38 -19.91 7.41
CA TYR A 604 2.95 -19.82 7.08
C TYR A 604 2.68 -20.05 5.58
N LEU A 605 3.58 -19.60 4.70
CA LEU A 605 3.53 -19.82 3.24
C LEU A 605 3.40 -21.30 2.85
N ARG A 606 3.73 -22.23 3.76
CA ARG A 606 3.44 -23.67 3.59
C ARG A 606 1.95 -23.98 3.37
N TYR A 607 1.01 -23.10 3.69
CA TYR A 607 -0.39 -23.26 3.30
C TYR A 607 -0.59 -23.33 1.78
N ALA A 608 0.27 -22.67 0.99
CA ALA A 608 0.30 -22.80 -0.47
C ALA A 608 0.72 -24.19 -0.97
N MET A 609 1.20 -25.09 -0.09
CA MET A 609 1.63 -26.44 -0.46
C MET A 609 0.53 -27.49 -0.34
N TYR A 610 -0.71 -27.10 -0.01
CA TYR A 610 -1.82 -28.01 0.23
C TYR A 610 -2.97 -27.79 -0.76
N ASP A 611 -3.62 -28.90 -1.11
CA ASP A 611 -4.88 -28.91 -1.84
C ASP A 611 -5.94 -28.00 -1.18
N LYS A 612 -6.77 -27.34 -1.99
CA LYS A 612 -7.77 -26.34 -1.56
C LYS A 612 -8.61 -26.81 -0.36
N TYR A 613 -9.04 -28.07 -0.36
CA TYR A 613 -9.88 -28.64 0.70
C TYR A 613 -9.18 -29.78 1.47
N PHE A 614 -7.84 -29.74 1.48
CA PHE A 614 -6.96 -30.77 2.05
C PHE A 614 -7.33 -32.18 1.57
N LYS A 615 -7.80 -32.32 0.31
CA LYS A 615 -7.95 -33.63 -0.32
C LYS A 615 -6.60 -34.30 -0.48
N LYS A 616 -6.59 -35.63 -0.51
CA LYS A 616 -5.38 -36.38 -0.82
C LYS A 616 -4.87 -36.00 -2.21
N VAL A 617 -3.58 -35.73 -2.33
CA VAL A 617 -2.95 -35.40 -3.62
C VAL A 617 -2.73 -36.68 -4.42
N GLY A 618 -3.12 -36.63 -5.69
CA GLY A 618 -2.85 -37.67 -6.68
C GLY A 618 -4.07 -38.51 -7.05
N ASN A 619 -4.50 -38.42 -8.31
CA ASN A 619 -5.67 -39.09 -8.88
C ASN A 619 -7.00 -38.72 -8.20
N CYS A 620 -7.12 -37.47 -7.75
CA CYS A 620 -8.27 -36.98 -7.01
C CYS A 620 -9.47 -36.68 -7.94
N VAL A 621 -10.38 -37.65 -8.09
CA VAL A 621 -11.55 -37.56 -8.97
C VAL A 621 -12.86 -37.82 -8.21
N GLY A 622 -13.84 -36.96 -8.49
CA GLY A 622 -15.16 -36.83 -7.87
C GLY A 622 -15.06 -36.24 -6.45
N PRO A 623 -15.80 -35.16 -6.12
CA PRO A 623 -15.63 -34.48 -4.82
C PRO A 623 -15.98 -35.37 -3.62
N SER A 624 -16.96 -36.26 -3.75
CA SER A 624 -17.34 -37.23 -2.70
C SER A 624 -16.49 -38.52 -2.71
N THR A 625 -15.80 -38.83 -3.81
CA THR A 625 -15.04 -40.08 -4.00
C THR A 625 -13.53 -39.91 -3.80
N CYS A 626 -12.98 -38.74 -4.13
CA CYS A 626 -11.61 -38.41 -3.77
C CYS A 626 -11.49 -38.34 -2.24
N PRO A 627 -10.58 -39.13 -1.62
CA PRO A 627 -10.46 -39.17 -0.18
C PRO A 627 -9.96 -37.83 0.37
N ALA A 628 -10.51 -37.44 1.51
CA ALA A 628 -9.89 -36.48 2.41
C ALA A 628 -8.46 -36.91 2.75
N GLY A 629 -7.54 -35.95 2.89
CA GLY A 629 -6.20 -36.22 3.39
C GLY A 629 -6.22 -36.76 4.82
N THR A 630 -5.07 -37.29 5.25
CA THR A 630 -4.80 -37.74 6.63
C THR A 630 -3.67 -36.93 7.28
N GLY A 631 -3.14 -35.96 6.56
CA GLY A 631 -2.09 -35.03 6.99
C GLY A 631 -1.34 -34.54 5.75
N LYS A 632 -0.02 -34.73 5.72
CA LYS A 632 0.83 -34.25 4.62
C LYS A 632 0.71 -35.05 3.30
N ASP A 633 -0.21 -36.00 3.22
CA ASP A 633 -0.64 -36.60 1.95
C ASP A 633 -1.68 -35.73 1.20
N ALA A 634 -2.16 -34.66 1.83
CA ALA A 634 -2.84 -33.54 1.16
C ALA A 634 -1.88 -32.46 0.63
N SER A 635 -0.56 -32.64 0.80
CA SER A 635 0.43 -31.66 0.32
C SER A 635 1.04 -32.08 -1.01
N HIS A 636 0.97 -31.18 -1.99
CA HIS A 636 1.62 -31.32 -3.29
C HIS A 636 3.06 -30.79 -3.30
N TYR A 637 3.47 -30.01 -2.28
CA TYR A 637 4.82 -29.44 -2.13
C TYR A 637 5.25 -28.54 -3.32
N LEU A 638 4.31 -27.74 -3.82
CA LEU A 638 4.53 -26.65 -4.78
C LEU A 638 3.92 -25.38 -4.19
N LEU A 639 4.24 -24.22 -4.75
CA LEU A 639 3.47 -23.00 -4.51
C LEU A 639 2.22 -23.04 -5.40
N SER A 640 1.05 -23.16 -4.79
CA SER A 640 -0.23 -23.00 -5.46
C SER A 640 -0.50 -21.53 -5.82
N TRP A 641 -1.58 -21.27 -6.55
CA TRP A 641 -2.00 -19.91 -6.91
C TRP A 641 -2.37 -19.05 -5.70
N TYR A 642 -2.87 -19.67 -4.62
CA TYR A 642 -3.22 -19.00 -3.38
C TYR A 642 -3.27 -19.96 -2.18
N TYR A 643 -3.16 -19.38 -0.99
CA TYR A 643 -3.90 -19.85 0.17
C TYR A 643 -4.81 -18.73 0.67
N ALA A 644 -5.90 -19.06 1.35
CA ALA A 644 -6.84 -18.08 1.88
C ALA A 644 -7.37 -18.50 3.26
N TRP A 645 -7.74 -17.51 4.06
CA TRP A 645 -8.30 -17.70 5.40
C TRP A 645 -9.36 -16.65 5.71
N GLY A 646 -10.32 -17.01 6.57
CA GLY A 646 -11.44 -16.12 6.90
C GLY A 646 -12.17 -16.55 8.16
N GLY A 647 -13.07 -15.70 8.64
CA GLY A 647 -13.87 -15.98 9.84
C GLY A 647 -15.03 -15.02 10.00
N ALA A 648 -16.04 -15.44 10.75
CA ALA A 648 -17.15 -14.56 11.10
C ALA A 648 -16.62 -13.41 11.98
N THR A 649 -16.98 -12.16 11.66
CA THR A 649 -16.79 -11.04 12.60
C THR A 649 -17.82 -11.09 13.72
N ASP A 650 -18.99 -11.70 13.46
CA ASP A 650 -19.98 -12.02 14.48
C ASP A 650 -19.54 -13.27 15.27
N THR A 651 -19.16 -13.07 16.53
CA THR A 651 -18.71 -14.15 17.43
C THR A 651 -19.83 -15.13 17.80
N SER A 652 -21.10 -14.81 17.56
CA SER A 652 -22.22 -15.75 17.73
C SER A 652 -22.35 -16.77 16.59
N ALA A 653 -21.79 -16.49 15.41
CA ALA A 653 -21.68 -17.45 14.32
C ALA A 653 -20.53 -18.46 14.55
N GLY A 654 -19.46 -18.04 15.23
CA GLY A 654 -18.51 -18.94 15.91
C GLY A 654 -17.66 -19.83 14.99
N TRP A 655 -17.29 -19.37 13.79
CA TRP A 655 -16.48 -20.14 12.84
C TRP A 655 -15.32 -19.34 12.23
N ALA A 656 -14.27 -20.04 11.84
CA ALA A 656 -13.20 -19.59 10.96
C ALA A 656 -12.71 -20.75 10.07
N TRP A 657 -12.14 -20.43 8.90
CA TRP A 657 -11.74 -21.39 7.86
C TRP A 657 -10.37 -21.06 7.24
N ARG A 658 -9.74 -22.07 6.63
CA ARG A 658 -8.52 -21.97 5.82
C ARG A 658 -8.58 -22.93 4.64
N ILE A 659 -8.03 -22.51 3.52
CA ILE A 659 -7.85 -23.31 2.29
C ILE A 659 -6.44 -23.07 1.74
N GLY A 660 -5.84 -24.11 1.17
CA GLY A 660 -4.74 -23.94 0.21
C GLY A 660 -5.31 -23.63 -1.18
N SER A 661 -4.66 -24.12 -2.23
CA SER A 661 -5.26 -24.18 -3.56
C SER A 661 -4.78 -25.42 -4.32
N SER A 662 -5.70 -26.08 -5.01
CA SER A 662 -5.40 -27.30 -5.76
C SER A 662 -4.67 -27.04 -7.07
N HIS A 663 -4.51 -25.77 -7.49
CA HIS A 663 -3.94 -25.35 -8.77
C HIS A 663 -2.54 -24.77 -8.58
N THR A 664 -1.57 -25.22 -9.38
CA THR A 664 -0.15 -24.84 -9.29
C THR A 664 0.37 -24.41 -10.66
N HIS A 665 0.98 -23.23 -10.74
CA HIS A 665 1.51 -22.63 -11.97
C HIS A 665 3.05 -22.61 -11.96
N GLY A 666 3.70 -22.87 -13.10
CA GLY A 666 5.16 -22.81 -13.23
C GLY A 666 5.72 -21.45 -12.83
N GLY A 667 5.06 -20.38 -13.26
CA GLY A 667 5.37 -18.98 -12.92
C GLY A 667 5.42 -18.67 -11.40
N TYR A 668 4.75 -19.47 -10.56
CA TYR A 668 4.65 -19.23 -9.12
C TYR A 668 5.78 -19.87 -8.30
N GLN A 669 6.53 -20.83 -8.86
CA GLN A 669 7.53 -21.56 -8.06
C GLN A 669 8.78 -20.71 -7.80
N ASN A 670 9.46 -20.96 -6.67
CA ASN A 670 10.64 -20.21 -6.25
C ASN A 670 11.68 -21.11 -5.54
N PRO A 671 12.57 -21.77 -6.31
CA PRO A 671 13.62 -22.61 -5.75
C PRO A 671 14.64 -21.86 -4.89
N MET A 672 14.86 -20.56 -5.13
CA MET A 672 15.77 -19.75 -4.31
C MET A 672 15.22 -19.57 -2.89
N ALA A 673 13.95 -19.14 -2.76
CA ALA A 673 13.26 -19.06 -1.47
C ALA A 673 13.13 -20.44 -0.80
N ALA A 674 12.81 -21.48 -1.57
CA ALA A 674 12.71 -22.85 -1.05
C ALA A 674 14.05 -23.39 -0.54
N TYR A 675 15.17 -23.06 -1.20
CA TYR A 675 16.51 -23.36 -0.70
C TYR A 675 16.83 -22.60 0.57
N ALA A 676 16.50 -21.30 0.64
CA ALA A 676 16.77 -20.49 1.82
C ALA A 676 16.06 -21.06 3.06
N LEU A 677 14.75 -21.28 2.97
CA LEU A 677 13.94 -21.84 4.08
C LEU A 677 14.29 -23.30 4.43
N ALA A 678 14.91 -24.05 3.51
CA ALA A 678 15.36 -25.43 3.74
C ALA A 678 16.78 -25.53 4.30
N SER A 679 17.69 -24.67 3.87
CA SER A 679 19.15 -24.90 3.94
C SER A 679 19.96 -23.72 4.48
N TYR A 680 19.41 -22.50 4.46
CA TYR A 680 20.07 -21.32 5.03
C TYR A 680 19.68 -21.17 6.50
N ALA A 681 20.64 -20.88 7.38
CA ALA A 681 20.46 -21.04 8.82
C ALA A 681 19.47 -20.02 9.40
N ASP A 682 19.64 -18.75 9.02
CA ASP A 682 18.95 -17.61 9.62
C ASP A 682 17.54 -17.38 9.03
N LEU A 683 17.26 -18.00 7.88
CA LEU A 683 15.92 -18.11 7.28
C LEU A 683 15.17 -19.41 7.64
N LYS A 684 15.75 -20.27 8.50
CA LYS A 684 15.10 -21.51 8.91
C LYS A 684 13.75 -21.25 9.62
N PRO A 685 12.61 -21.81 9.13
CA PRO A 685 11.32 -21.74 9.82
C PRO A 685 11.36 -22.31 11.25
N LYS A 686 10.54 -21.73 12.15
CA LYS A 686 10.58 -22.04 13.58
C LYS A 686 9.76 -23.29 13.95
N SER A 687 8.76 -23.64 13.14
CA SER A 687 7.93 -24.83 13.34
C SER A 687 8.75 -26.12 13.30
N ALA A 688 8.21 -27.15 13.96
CA ALA A 688 8.89 -28.44 14.11
C ALA A 688 9.17 -29.16 12.77
N THR A 689 8.43 -28.84 11.71
CA THR A 689 8.57 -29.50 10.41
C THR A 689 8.76 -28.57 9.21
N GLY A 690 8.71 -27.25 9.38
CA GLY A 690 8.78 -26.29 8.27
C GLY A 690 10.02 -26.44 7.38
N GLN A 691 11.22 -26.54 7.98
CA GLN A 691 12.47 -26.77 7.23
C GLN A 691 12.42 -28.04 6.35
N ALA A 692 11.80 -29.12 6.85
CA ALA A 692 11.71 -30.39 6.14
C ALA A 692 10.66 -30.37 5.01
N ASP A 693 9.57 -29.62 5.19
CA ASP A 693 8.61 -29.37 4.11
C ASP A 693 9.24 -28.53 2.99
N TRP A 694 10.02 -27.49 3.33
CA TRP A 694 10.72 -26.67 2.36
C TRP A 694 11.82 -27.43 1.61
N ALA A 695 12.57 -28.31 2.27
CA ALA A 695 13.52 -29.20 1.59
C ALA A 695 12.85 -30.10 0.55
N LYS A 696 11.64 -30.60 0.86
CA LYS A 696 10.82 -31.41 -0.04
C LYS A 696 10.15 -30.56 -1.15
N SER A 697 9.77 -29.32 -0.83
CA SER A 697 9.25 -28.34 -1.78
C SER A 697 10.32 -27.94 -2.82
N LEU A 698 11.55 -27.67 -2.39
CA LEU A 698 12.69 -27.41 -3.28
C LEU A 698 12.90 -28.53 -4.30
N GLN A 699 12.96 -29.79 -3.84
CA GLN A 699 13.05 -30.94 -4.74
C GLN A 699 11.88 -30.95 -5.72
N ARG A 700 10.66 -30.85 -5.20
CA ARG A 700 9.41 -30.97 -5.97
C ARG A 700 9.24 -29.86 -7.02
N GLN A 701 9.65 -28.63 -6.73
CA GLN A 701 9.62 -27.52 -7.69
C GLN A 701 10.59 -27.75 -8.86
N VAL A 702 11.81 -28.24 -8.58
CA VAL A 702 12.79 -28.57 -9.63
C VAL A 702 12.35 -29.79 -10.46
N GLU A 703 11.67 -30.76 -9.85
CA GLU A 703 10.99 -31.86 -10.57
C GLU A 703 9.86 -31.32 -11.48
N PHE A 704 9.08 -30.35 -11.01
CA PHE A 704 7.94 -29.76 -11.74
C PHE A 704 8.39 -28.98 -12.97
N TYR A 705 9.43 -28.16 -12.86
CA TYR A 705 10.04 -27.47 -14.01
C TYR A 705 10.54 -28.46 -15.08
N ARG A 706 11.22 -29.54 -14.66
CA ARG A 706 11.67 -30.59 -15.58
C ARG A 706 10.54 -31.38 -16.22
N TRP A 707 9.36 -31.42 -15.60
CA TRP A 707 8.16 -32.03 -16.17
C TRP A 707 7.42 -31.09 -17.14
N LEU A 708 7.38 -29.80 -16.85
CA LEU A 708 6.69 -28.79 -17.68
C LEU A 708 7.51 -28.28 -18.87
N GLN A 709 8.80 -28.61 -18.95
CA GLN A 709 9.67 -28.12 -20.01
C GLN A 709 9.29 -28.73 -21.38
N SER A 710 8.89 -27.88 -22.31
CA SER A 710 8.49 -28.21 -23.69
C SER A 710 9.60 -28.88 -24.52
N SER A 711 9.24 -29.37 -25.69
CA SER A 711 10.16 -29.92 -26.69
C SER A 711 11.20 -28.89 -27.13
N GLU A 712 10.83 -27.61 -27.17
CA GLU A 712 11.66 -26.47 -27.55
C GLU A 712 12.53 -25.99 -26.38
N GLY A 713 11.94 -25.62 -25.23
CA GLY A 713 12.68 -25.23 -24.02
C GLY A 713 11.91 -24.41 -22.98
N ALA A 714 10.82 -23.74 -23.37
CA ALA A 714 9.92 -23.01 -22.48
C ALA A 714 9.18 -23.92 -21.46
N ILE A 715 8.68 -23.34 -20.37
CA ILE A 715 7.96 -24.03 -19.28
C ILE A 715 6.44 -23.87 -19.44
N ALA A 716 5.71 -24.98 -19.61
CA ALA A 716 4.25 -24.98 -19.73
C ALA A 716 3.53 -24.64 -18.40
N GLY A 717 2.21 -24.42 -18.48
CA GLY A 717 1.43 -23.78 -17.42
C GLY A 717 1.54 -24.43 -16.04
N GLY A 718 1.12 -25.69 -15.88
CA GLY A 718 1.23 -26.35 -14.59
C GLY A 718 0.39 -27.60 -14.42
N ALA A 719 -0.23 -27.71 -13.24
CA ALA A 719 -1.07 -28.85 -12.88
C ALA A 719 -2.14 -28.48 -11.84
N THR A 720 -3.17 -29.33 -11.75
CA THR A 720 -4.20 -29.28 -10.70
C THR A 720 -4.49 -30.63 -10.06
N ASN A 721 -4.75 -30.62 -8.75
CA ASN A 721 -5.35 -31.75 -8.02
C ASN A 721 -6.89 -31.73 -8.08
N SER A 722 -7.50 -30.64 -8.56
CA SER A 722 -8.95 -30.46 -8.68
C SER A 722 -9.28 -30.07 -10.13
N TRP A 723 -9.61 -31.06 -10.97
CA TRP A 723 -9.96 -30.77 -12.37
C TRP A 723 -11.21 -29.88 -12.44
N ALA A 724 -11.11 -28.80 -13.23
CA ALA A 724 -12.09 -27.71 -13.27
C ALA A 724 -12.50 -27.16 -11.88
N GLY A 725 -11.58 -27.23 -10.90
CA GLY A 725 -11.77 -26.73 -9.53
C GLY A 725 -12.88 -27.40 -8.71
N ARG A 726 -13.50 -28.47 -9.25
CA ARG A 726 -14.59 -29.24 -8.63
C ARG A 726 -14.33 -30.76 -8.59
N TYR A 727 -13.05 -31.14 -8.59
CA TYR A 727 -12.56 -32.53 -8.67
C TYR A 727 -13.22 -33.33 -9.78
N ALA A 728 -13.42 -32.73 -10.96
CA ALA A 728 -14.07 -33.41 -12.08
C ALA A 728 -13.21 -34.55 -12.66
N THR A 729 -13.78 -35.34 -13.57
CA THR A 729 -13.00 -36.32 -14.35
C THR A 729 -12.23 -35.58 -15.46
N PRO A 730 -10.90 -35.65 -15.51
CA PRO A 730 -10.12 -35.06 -16.61
C PRO A 730 -10.27 -35.88 -17.91
N PRO A 731 -9.82 -35.34 -19.06
CA PRO A 731 -9.73 -36.09 -20.31
C PRO A 731 -8.98 -37.42 -20.17
N THR A 732 -9.38 -38.43 -20.93
CA THR A 732 -8.71 -39.73 -20.92
C THR A 732 -7.31 -39.61 -21.54
N GLY A 733 -6.28 -39.91 -20.75
CA GLY A 733 -4.88 -39.81 -21.17
C GLY A 733 -4.19 -38.49 -20.81
N THR A 734 -4.84 -37.59 -20.06
CA THR A 734 -4.18 -36.40 -19.49
C THR A 734 -2.95 -36.79 -18.68
N SER A 735 -1.82 -36.15 -18.99
CA SER A 735 -0.53 -36.33 -18.31
C SER A 735 -0.62 -35.98 -16.83
N THR A 736 0.23 -36.61 -16.00
CA THR A 736 0.22 -36.36 -14.55
C THR A 736 1.58 -36.13 -13.91
N PHE A 737 1.59 -35.30 -12.87
CA PHE A 737 2.72 -35.02 -11.99
C PHE A 737 2.37 -35.42 -10.56
N TYR A 738 2.97 -36.51 -10.06
CA TYR A 738 2.56 -37.15 -8.79
C TYR A 738 1.04 -37.45 -8.69
N GLY A 739 0.36 -37.58 -9.84
CA GLY A 739 -1.09 -37.79 -9.95
C GLY A 739 -1.94 -36.50 -9.96
N MET A 740 -1.35 -35.31 -9.85
CA MET A 740 -2.01 -34.07 -10.29
C MET A 740 -2.05 -34.05 -11.82
N TYR A 741 -3.10 -33.49 -12.41
CA TYR A 741 -3.33 -33.48 -13.86
C TYR A 741 -2.69 -32.28 -14.52
N TYR A 742 -2.06 -32.46 -15.69
CA TYR A 742 -1.50 -31.38 -16.50
C TYR A 742 -2.56 -30.38 -16.91
N ASP A 743 -2.25 -29.11 -16.69
CA ASP A 743 -3.08 -27.98 -17.03
C ASP A 743 -2.21 -26.98 -17.82
N GLN A 744 -2.66 -26.63 -19.02
CA GLN A 744 -1.97 -25.69 -19.92
C GLN A 744 -2.11 -24.23 -19.44
N GLN A 745 -3.18 -23.94 -18.70
CA GLN A 745 -3.62 -22.59 -18.33
C GLN A 745 -4.19 -22.57 -16.89
N PRO A 746 -3.40 -22.95 -15.85
CA PRO A 746 -3.88 -23.03 -14.49
C PRO A 746 -4.60 -21.75 -14.01
N VAL A 747 -5.75 -21.96 -13.37
CA VAL A 747 -6.64 -20.94 -12.79
C VAL A 747 -7.36 -20.05 -13.80
N TYR A 748 -6.66 -19.24 -14.60
CA TYR A 748 -7.30 -18.26 -15.50
C TYR A 748 -7.25 -18.64 -16.97
N HIS A 749 -8.39 -18.45 -17.64
CA HIS A 749 -8.65 -18.78 -19.04
C HIS A 749 -8.98 -17.56 -19.93
N ASP A 750 -9.33 -16.40 -19.34
CA ASP A 750 -9.46 -15.12 -20.05
C ASP A 750 -8.56 -14.03 -19.39
N PRO A 751 -7.33 -13.83 -19.88
CA PRO A 751 -6.61 -14.67 -20.83
C PRO A 751 -6.09 -15.99 -20.21
N PRO A 752 -5.69 -16.98 -21.02
CA PRO A 752 -4.99 -18.18 -20.56
C PRO A 752 -3.71 -17.83 -19.79
N SER A 753 -3.63 -18.21 -18.52
CA SER A 753 -2.60 -17.72 -17.58
C SER A 753 -1.14 -17.86 -18.06
N ASN A 754 -0.78 -18.99 -18.68
CA ASN A 754 0.58 -19.22 -19.19
C ASN A 754 0.82 -18.72 -20.62
N GLN A 755 -0.07 -17.90 -21.20
CA GLN A 755 0.23 -17.24 -22.48
C GLN A 755 1.25 -16.11 -22.32
N TRP A 756 1.43 -15.55 -21.13
CA TRP A 756 2.31 -14.40 -20.92
C TRP A 756 3.78 -14.83 -20.68
N PHE A 757 4.70 -14.33 -21.51
CA PHE A 757 6.14 -14.62 -21.40
C PHE A 757 6.76 -14.13 -20.08
N GLY A 758 6.18 -13.13 -19.40
CA GLY A 758 6.68 -12.64 -18.10
C GLY A 758 6.79 -13.74 -17.03
N PHE A 759 5.85 -14.71 -17.03
CA PHE A 759 5.96 -15.87 -16.15
C PHE A 759 7.16 -16.78 -16.46
N GLN A 760 7.68 -16.79 -17.69
CA GLN A 760 8.92 -17.50 -18.00
C GLN A 760 10.11 -16.80 -17.35
N ALA A 761 10.21 -15.48 -17.52
CA ALA A 761 11.33 -14.67 -17.02
C ALA A 761 11.38 -14.66 -15.48
N TRP A 762 10.31 -14.28 -14.78
CA TRP A 762 10.25 -14.28 -13.31
C TRP A 762 10.53 -15.66 -12.69
N SER A 763 10.07 -16.72 -13.36
CA SER A 763 10.22 -18.10 -12.90
C SER A 763 11.66 -18.60 -13.06
N MET A 764 12.22 -18.43 -14.25
CA MET A 764 13.55 -18.94 -14.57
C MET A 764 14.65 -18.12 -13.91
N GLU A 765 14.41 -16.85 -13.57
CA GLU A 765 15.32 -16.09 -12.70
C GLU A 765 15.52 -16.79 -11.35
N ARG A 766 14.44 -17.22 -10.70
CA ARG A 766 14.48 -17.93 -9.40
C ARG A 766 15.16 -19.31 -9.52
N VAL A 767 15.17 -19.90 -10.71
CA VAL A 767 15.94 -21.13 -11.02
C VAL A 767 17.43 -20.79 -11.27
N ALA A 768 17.71 -19.68 -11.96
CA ALA A 768 19.05 -19.20 -12.27
C ALA A 768 19.80 -18.77 -11.01
N GLU A 769 19.17 -18.03 -10.09
CA GLU A 769 19.72 -17.72 -8.77
C GLU A 769 20.05 -19.00 -7.97
N TYR A 770 19.11 -19.95 -7.93
CA TYR A 770 19.33 -21.22 -7.24
C TYR A 770 20.49 -22.04 -7.85
N TYR A 771 20.59 -22.05 -9.19
CA TYR A 771 21.73 -22.66 -9.89
C TYR A 771 23.04 -21.92 -9.61
N GLN A 772 23.03 -20.58 -9.59
CA GLN A 772 24.19 -19.73 -9.31
C GLN A 772 24.73 -19.99 -7.90
N GLN A 773 23.86 -20.02 -6.89
CA GLN A 773 24.23 -20.32 -5.51
C GLN A 773 24.75 -21.76 -5.31
N THR A 774 24.08 -22.75 -5.90
CA THR A 774 24.29 -24.17 -5.51
C THR A 774 25.05 -25.01 -6.54
N GLY A 775 25.07 -24.61 -7.81
CA GLY A 775 25.50 -25.45 -8.93
C GLY A 775 24.59 -26.66 -9.18
N ASN A 776 23.34 -26.66 -8.72
CA ASN A 776 22.43 -27.81 -8.85
C ASN A 776 22.27 -28.25 -10.32
N ALA A 777 22.63 -29.51 -10.62
CA ALA A 777 22.64 -30.05 -11.98
C ALA A 777 21.23 -30.21 -12.60
N SER A 778 20.19 -30.41 -11.80
CA SER A 778 18.80 -30.44 -12.30
C SER A 778 18.28 -29.06 -12.64
N ALA A 779 18.67 -28.03 -11.86
CA ALA A 779 18.39 -26.63 -12.19
C ALA A 779 19.15 -26.20 -13.46
N LYS A 780 20.45 -26.55 -13.57
CA LYS A 780 21.23 -26.36 -14.80
C LYS A 780 20.55 -26.99 -16.01
N ALA A 781 20.12 -28.25 -15.91
CA ALA A 781 19.49 -28.96 -17.02
C ALA A 781 18.17 -28.31 -17.51
N VAL A 782 17.43 -27.60 -16.65
CA VAL A 782 16.29 -26.77 -17.07
C VAL A 782 16.78 -25.50 -17.77
N LEU A 783 17.72 -24.79 -17.13
CA LEU A 783 18.23 -23.51 -17.61
C LEU A 783 18.93 -23.62 -18.97
N ASP A 784 19.80 -24.61 -19.17
CA ASP A 784 20.54 -24.82 -20.43
C ASP A 784 19.57 -24.79 -21.62
N LYS A 785 18.52 -25.61 -21.56
CA LYS A 785 17.52 -25.73 -22.62
C LYS A 785 16.59 -24.51 -22.70
N TRP A 786 16.25 -23.89 -21.58
CA TRP A 786 15.40 -22.70 -21.57
C TRP A 786 16.13 -21.47 -22.13
N VAL A 787 17.41 -21.30 -21.79
CA VAL A 787 18.26 -20.20 -22.27
C VAL A 787 18.56 -20.38 -23.76
N ASP A 788 18.89 -21.59 -24.22
CA ASP A 788 19.03 -21.89 -25.66
C ASP A 788 17.76 -21.47 -26.45
N TRP A 789 16.57 -21.82 -25.96
CA TRP A 789 15.29 -21.43 -26.57
C TRP A 789 15.07 -19.92 -26.51
N ALA A 790 15.12 -19.31 -25.33
CA ALA A 790 14.81 -17.89 -25.15
C ALA A 790 15.77 -16.99 -25.95
N LEU A 791 17.06 -17.35 -26.04
CA LEU A 791 18.03 -16.64 -26.89
C LEU A 791 17.72 -16.80 -28.38
N SER A 792 17.18 -17.94 -28.82
CA SER A 792 16.78 -18.16 -30.22
C SER A 792 15.55 -17.33 -30.63
N GLU A 793 14.67 -17.01 -29.67
CA GLU A 793 13.49 -16.15 -29.84
C GLU A 793 13.75 -14.67 -29.48
N THR A 794 15.00 -14.27 -29.25
CA THR A 794 15.36 -12.88 -28.87
C THR A 794 16.08 -12.17 -30.01
N THR A 795 15.57 -11.02 -30.43
CA THR A 795 16.25 -10.12 -31.38
C THR A 795 16.83 -8.91 -30.64
N VAL A 796 18.11 -8.62 -30.88
CA VAL A 796 18.75 -7.35 -30.51
C VAL A 796 19.27 -6.70 -31.78
N ASN A 797 18.84 -5.47 -32.05
CA ASN A 797 19.16 -4.74 -33.27
C ASN A 797 20.49 -3.95 -33.12
N PRO A 798 21.17 -3.58 -34.23
CA PRO A 798 22.41 -2.80 -34.18
C PRO A 798 22.29 -1.37 -33.62
N ASP A 799 21.07 -0.87 -33.38
CA ASP A 799 20.78 0.41 -32.73
C ASP A 799 20.50 0.28 -31.22
N GLY A 800 20.53 -0.94 -30.67
CA GLY A 800 20.24 -1.23 -29.26
C GLY A 800 18.75 -1.47 -28.97
N THR A 801 17.84 -1.28 -29.92
CA THR A 801 16.45 -1.75 -29.75
C THR A 801 16.40 -3.27 -29.72
N TYR A 802 15.44 -3.85 -28.99
CA TYR A 802 15.29 -5.30 -28.86
C TYR A 802 13.84 -5.73 -29.04
N ARG A 803 13.63 -7.03 -29.28
CA ARG A 803 12.33 -7.69 -29.21
C ARG A 803 12.50 -9.05 -28.54
N ILE A 804 11.69 -9.29 -27.52
CA ILE A 804 11.58 -10.54 -26.77
C ILE A 804 10.16 -11.13 -26.96
N PRO A 805 9.92 -12.43 -26.71
CA PRO A 805 8.57 -12.99 -26.78
C PRO A 805 7.58 -12.26 -25.88
N SER A 806 6.31 -12.20 -26.28
CA SER A 806 5.23 -11.61 -25.49
C SER A 806 4.12 -12.63 -25.21
N THR A 807 3.40 -13.04 -26.26
CA THR A 807 2.35 -14.05 -26.19
C THR A 807 2.88 -15.42 -26.66
N LEU A 808 2.67 -16.44 -25.84
CA LEU A 808 3.01 -17.84 -26.07
C LEU A 808 1.75 -18.65 -26.34
N GLN A 809 1.77 -19.44 -27.42
CA GLN A 809 0.76 -20.45 -27.70
C GLN A 809 1.33 -21.83 -27.40
N TRP A 810 0.51 -22.69 -26.78
CA TRP A 810 0.90 -24.01 -26.31
C TRP A 810 0.04 -25.10 -26.94
N SER A 811 0.62 -26.27 -27.19
CA SER A 811 -0.13 -27.43 -27.66
C SER A 811 0.45 -28.76 -27.19
N GLY A 812 -0.41 -29.78 -27.10
CA GLY A 812 -0.04 -31.10 -26.61
C GLY A 812 0.07 -31.17 -25.08
N GLN A 813 0.91 -32.07 -24.58
CA GLN A 813 1.10 -32.30 -23.14
C GLN A 813 2.46 -32.95 -22.85
N PRO A 814 3.04 -32.76 -21.64
CA PRO A 814 4.26 -33.45 -21.24
C PRO A 814 4.03 -34.96 -21.09
N ASP A 815 5.10 -35.76 -21.07
CA ASP A 815 5.03 -37.16 -20.65
C ASP A 815 4.59 -37.25 -19.17
N THR A 816 3.88 -38.31 -18.77
CA THR A 816 3.55 -38.51 -17.34
C THR A 816 4.83 -38.65 -16.51
N TRP A 817 4.94 -37.87 -15.42
CA TRP A 817 6.16 -37.74 -14.65
C TRP A 817 6.63 -39.04 -14.01
N ASN A 818 7.90 -39.35 -14.19
CA ASN A 818 8.60 -40.42 -13.51
C ASN A 818 9.99 -39.92 -13.07
N ALA A 819 10.18 -39.63 -11.78
CA ALA A 819 11.44 -39.12 -11.25
C ALA A 819 12.66 -40.05 -11.51
N SER A 820 12.44 -41.35 -11.73
CA SER A 820 13.51 -42.31 -12.07
C SER A 820 13.86 -42.38 -13.56
N SER A 821 12.96 -41.90 -14.42
CA SER A 821 13.14 -41.82 -15.87
C SER A 821 12.28 -40.68 -16.41
N PRO A 822 12.70 -39.41 -16.22
CA PRO A 822 11.96 -38.25 -16.71
C PRO A 822 11.68 -38.34 -18.22
N GLY A 823 10.54 -37.81 -18.63
CA GLY A 823 10.12 -37.77 -20.03
C GLY A 823 11.03 -36.94 -20.92
N ALA A 824 10.84 -37.09 -22.23
CA ALA A 824 11.46 -36.24 -23.23
C ALA A 824 10.56 -35.07 -23.65
N ASN A 825 9.25 -35.15 -23.34
CA ASN A 825 8.24 -34.14 -23.68
C ASN A 825 8.16 -33.82 -25.18
N ASN A 826 8.46 -34.81 -26.03
CA ASN A 826 8.41 -34.73 -27.50
C ASN A 826 7.01 -34.45 -28.09
N GLY A 827 5.98 -34.33 -27.25
CA GLY A 827 4.60 -34.00 -27.61
C GLY A 827 4.04 -32.81 -26.84
N LEU A 828 4.90 -31.97 -26.24
CA LEU A 828 4.55 -30.70 -25.62
C LEU A 828 5.27 -29.58 -26.38
N HIS A 829 4.52 -28.68 -27.01
CA HIS A 829 5.07 -27.65 -27.89
C HIS A 829 4.69 -26.25 -27.45
N VAL A 830 5.62 -25.30 -27.60
CA VAL A 830 5.39 -23.86 -27.54
C VAL A 830 5.64 -23.21 -28.91
N THR A 831 4.92 -22.13 -29.20
CA THR A 831 5.21 -21.21 -30.30
C THR A 831 5.02 -19.76 -29.85
N VAL A 832 5.97 -18.89 -30.13
CA VAL A 832 5.81 -17.44 -29.92
C VAL A 832 4.85 -16.87 -30.96
N ALA A 833 3.77 -16.23 -30.52
CA ALA A 833 2.76 -15.64 -31.39
C ALA A 833 3.10 -14.19 -31.75
N ASP A 834 3.65 -13.43 -30.80
CA ASP A 834 4.13 -12.07 -30.98
C ASP A 834 5.27 -11.72 -30.00
N TYR A 835 5.87 -10.55 -30.22
CA TYR A 835 7.06 -10.08 -29.53
C TYR A 835 6.86 -8.66 -29.03
N THR A 836 7.47 -8.30 -27.91
CA THR A 836 7.37 -7.00 -27.24
C THR A 836 8.75 -6.39 -26.97
N ASP A 837 8.77 -5.10 -26.65
CA ASP A 837 9.86 -4.33 -26.07
C ASP A 837 9.64 -4.06 -24.55
N ASP A 838 8.66 -4.73 -23.91
CA ASP A 838 8.37 -4.70 -22.46
C ASP A 838 9.64 -4.69 -21.60
N VAL A 839 9.84 -3.56 -20.92
CA VAL A 839 11.03 -3.25 -20.12
C VAL A 839 11.09 -4.03 -18.80
N GLY A 840 9.94 -4.39 -18.22
CA GLY A 840 9.89 -5.15 -16.97
C GLY A 840 10.21 -6.62 -17.21
N VAL A 841 9.64 -7.20 -18.27
CA VAL A 841 9.93 -8.59 -18.66
C VAL A 841 11.34 -8.71 -19.25
N ALA A 842 11.84 -7.71 -19.98
CA ALA A 842 13.23 -7.66 -20.43
C ALA A 842 14.23 -7.58 -19.27
N ALA A 843 13.92 -6.89 -18.17
CA ALA A 843 14.74 -6.86 -16.96
C ALA A 843 14.82 -8.22 -16.25
N ALA A 844 13.68 -8.89 -16.05
CA ALA A 844 13.62 -10.23 -15.45
C ALA A 844 14.40 -11.25 -16.30
N TYR A 845 14.28 -11.14 -17.62
CA TYR A 845 15.04 -11.98 -18.55
C TYR A 845 16.54 -11.66 -18.52
N ALA A 846 16.93 -10.38 -18.49
CA ALA A 846 18.33 -9.98 -18.32
C ALA A 846 18.93 -10.48 -17.00
N LYS A 847 18.18 -10.48 -15.89
CA LYS A 847 18.59 -11.12 -14.62
C LYS A 847 18.76 -12.62 -14.76
N THR A 848 17.79 -13.31 -15.37
CA THR A 848 17.86 -14.76 -15.64
C THR A 848 19.14 -15.13 -16.40
N LEU A 849 19.43 -14.41 -17.49
CA LEU A 849 20.65 -14.58 -18.27
C LEU A 849 21.92 -14.23 -17.46
N THR A 850 21.88 -13.18 -16.62
CA THR A 850 23.01 -12.75 -15.78
C THR A 850 23.39 -13.82 -14.76
N TYR A 851 22.45 -14.30 -13.94
CA TYR A 851 22.69 -15.35 -12.95
C TYR A 851 23.09 -16.69 -13.59
N TYR A 852 22.52 -17.02 -14.76
CA TYR A 852 22.95 -18.19 -15.51
C TYR A 852 24.40 -18.06 -16.00
N ALA A 853 24.73 -16.94 -16.65
CA ALA A 853 26.03 -16.71 -17.29
C ALA A 853 27.21 -16.67 -16.29
N ASP A 854 27.03 -16.02 -15.14
CA ASP A 854 28.01 -16.03 -14.04
C ASP A 854 28.42 -17.46 -13.64
N ARG A 855 27.43 -18.37 -13.59
CA ARG A 855 27.63 -19.75 -13.14
C ARG A 855 28.06 -20.71 -14.23
N SER A 856 27.58 -20.52 -15.46
CA SER A 856 27.84 -21.39 -16.61
C SER A 856 29.09 -21.00 -17.38
N GLY A 857 29.48 -19.72 -17.34
CA GLY A 857 30.47 -19.12 -18.22
C GLY A 857 29.94 -18.78 -19.62
N ASP A 858 28.61 -18.78 -19.81
CA ASP A 858 28.00 -18.55 -21.12
C ASP A 858 28.11 -17.09 -21.58
N THR A 859 28.87 -16.87 -22.65
CA THR A 859 29.15 -15.53 -23.18
C THR A 859 28.04 -14.98 -24.06
N GLN A 860 27.14 -15.81 -24.60
CA GLN A 860 25.98 -15.33 -25.35
C GLN A 860 24.91 -14.82 -24.38
N ALA A 861 24.60 -15.58 -23.33
CA ALA A 861 23.73 -15.12 -22.25
C ALA A 861 24.24 -13.82 -21.61
N ALA A 862 25.53 -13.73 -21.25
CA ALA A 862 26.12 -12.51 -20.70
C ALA A 862 25.99 -11.28 -21.64
N SER A 863 26.28 -11.47 -22.94
CA SER A 863 26.25 -10.35 -23.90
C SER A 863 24.83 -9.93 -24.28
N THR A 864 23.87 -10.87 -24.38
CA THR A 864 22.46 -10.54 -24.55
C THR A 864 21.89 -9.85 -23.31
N ALA A 865 22.20 -10.32 -22.10
CA ALA A 865 21.80 -9.64 -20.86
C ALA A 865 22.28 -8.18 -20.83
N LYS A 866 23.56 -7.96 -21.13
CA LYS A 866 24.14 -6.61 -21.22
C LYS A 866 23.42 -5.75 -22.25
N ALA A 867 23.14 -6.30 -23.44
CA ALA A 867 22.53 -5.56 -24.53
C ALA A 867 21.05 -5.20 -24.30
N LEU A 868 20.28 -6.04 -23.58
CA LEU A 868 18.93 -5.69 -23.12
C LEU A 868 18.98 -4.51 -22.14
N LEU A 869 19.91 -4.53 -21.18
CA LEU A 869 20.09 -3.45 -20.20
C LEU A 869 20.58 -2.14 -20.84
N ASP A 870 21.50 -2.22 -21.80
CA ASP A 870 21.93 -1.06 -22.58
C ASP A 870 20.77 -0.52 -23.45
N GLY A 871 20.05 -1.41 -24.14
CA GLY A 871 18.91 -1.04 -24.98
C GLY A 871 17.84 -0.28 -24.22
N MET A 872 17.42 -0.79 -23.06
CA MET A 872 16.50 -0.11 -22.15
C MET A 872 17.03 1.25 -21.67
N TRP A 873 18.28 1.30 -21.23
CA TRP A 873 18.87 2.52 -20.68
C TRP A 873 19.04 3.64 -21.71
N ASP A 874 19.48 3.29 -22.92
CA ASP A 874 19.85 4.25 -23.96
C ASP A 874 18.65 4.68 -24.82
N ASN A 875 17.57 3.88 -24.91
CA ASN A 875 16.41 4.16 -25.79
C ASN A 875 15.07 4.42 -25.06
N HIS A 876 14.89 4.01 -23.80
CA HIS A 876 13.56 3.97 -23.16
C HIS A 876 13.46 4.78 -21.86
N GLN A 877 14.41 5.69 -21.59
CA GLN A 877 14.37 6.56 -20.41
C GLN A 877 13.49 7.81 -20.57
N ASP A 878 12.81 8.19 -19.49
CA ASP A 878 12.15 9.48 -19.34
C ASP A 878 12.44 10.14 -17.96
N ALA A 879 11.57 11.04 -17.50
CA ALA A 879 11.70 11.70 -16.19
C ALA A 879 11.22 10.85 -14.99
N LEU A 880 10.33 9.89 -15.21
CA LEU A 880 9.74 9.03 -14.18
C LEU A 880 10.54 7.73 -14.02
N GLY A 881 11.05 7.13 -15.09
CA GLY A 881 11.71 5.83 -15.04
C GLY A 881 12.39 5.41 -16.33
N ILE A 882 12.11 4.17 -16.73
CA ILE A 882 12.36 3.55 -18.03
C ILE A 882 11.06 2.89 -18.47
N ALA A 883 10.47 3.29 -19.59
CA ALA A 883 9.17 2.79 -20.06
C ALA A 883 9.01 2.89 -21.58
N VAL A 884 8.12 2.07 -22.14
CA VAL A 884 7.77 2.05 -23.57
C VAL A 884 6.28 2.36 -23.78
N PRO A 885 5.87 2.97 -24.91
CA PRO A 885 4.47 3.14 -25.24
C PRO A 885 3.82 1.81 -25.65
N GLU A 886 2.87 1.31 -24.84
CA GLU A 886 2.03 0.16 -25.15
C GLU A 886 0.66 0.58 -25.70
N ASN A 887 -0.01 -0.32 -26.44
CA ASN A 887 -1.32 -0.08 -27.04
C ASN A 887 -2.37 -0.96 -26.35
N ARG A 888 -3.35 -0.35 -25.69
CA ARG A 888 -4.35 -1.07 -24.89
C ARG A 888 -5.63 -1.32 -25.67
N ALA A 889 -5.55 -2.25 -26.62
CA ALA A 889 -6.70 -2.69 -27.42
C ALA A 889 -7.77 -3.40 -26.60
N ASP A 890 -7.38 -3.94 -25.44
CA ASP A 890 -8.23 -4.52 -24.40
C ASP A 890 -9.11 -3.50 -23.67
N TYR A 891 -8.79 -2.20 -23.74
CA TYR A 891 -9.60 -1.15 -23.11
C TYR A 891 -10.92 -0.85 -23.87
N ASN A 892 -11.26 -1.67 -24.86
CA ASN A 892 -12.63 -1.73 -25.37
C ASN A 892 -13.59 -2.42 -24.39
N ARG A 893 -13.06 -3.10 -23.34
CA ARG A 893 -13.83 -3.83 -22.32
C ARG A 893 -14.29 -2.98 -21.12
N PHE A 894 -14.03 -1.66 -21.10
CA PHE A 894 -14.64 -0.77 -20.09
C PHE A 894 -16.19 -0.80 -20.15
N ASP A 895 -16.75 -0.94 -21.35
CA ASP A 895 -18.18 -1.12 -21.61
C ASP A 895 -18.67 -2.59 -21.49
N ASP A 896 -17.81 -3.56 -21.15
CA ASP A 896 -18.23 -4.97 -21.03
C ASP A 896 -19.22 -5.14 -19.87
N ALA A 897 -20.33 -5.85 -20.13
CA ALA A 897 -21.35 -6.14 -19.14
C ALA A 897 -20.86 -7.18 -18.13
N ILE A 898 -20.79 -6.80 -16.85
CA ILE A 898 -20.41 -7.71 -15.77
C ILE A 898 -21.61 -8.57 -15.35
N TYR A 899 -21.37 -9.84 -15.05
CA TYR A 899 -22.46 -10.69 -14.57
C TYR A 899 -22.89 -10.30 -13.15
N VAL A 900 -24.18 -10.06 -12.97
CA VAL A 900 -24.85 -9.94 -11.66
C VAL A 900 -26.13 -10.78 -11.70
N PRO A 901 -26.42 -11.63 -10.69
CA PRO A 901 -27.59 -12.50 -10.69
C PRO A 901 -28.92 -11.73 -10.88
N SER A 902 -29.83 -12.29 -11.68
CA SER A 902 -31.12 -11.64 -11.98
C SER A 902 -31.95 -11.39 -10.71
N GLY A 903 -32.25 -10.12 -10.43
CA GLY A 903 -32.98 -9.70 -9.23
C GLY A 903 -32.09 -9.48 -7.99
N TRP A 904 -30.78 -9.69 -8.08
CA TRP A 904 -29.82 -9.15 -7.13
C TRP A 904 -29.57 -7.67 -7.46
N THR A 905 -29.51 -6.83 -6.42
CA THR A 905 -29.24 -5.38 -6.54
C THR A 905 -28.42 -4.93 -5.34
N GLY A 906 -27.41 -4.09 -5.59
CA GLY A 906 -26.55 -3.53 -4.55
C GLY A 906 -25.98 -2.17 -4.92
N THR A 907 -25.08 -1.66 -4.09
CA THR A 907 -24.47 -0.33 -4.31
C THR A 907 -23.00 -0.30 -3.88
N MET A 908 -22.13 0.24 -4.74
CA MET A 908 -20.73 0.52 -4.41
C MET A 908 -20.62 1.69 -3.41
N PRO A 909 -19.50 1.88 -2.71
CA PRO A 909 -19.41 2.92 -1.66
C PRO A 909 -19.51 4.37 -2.14
N ASN A 910 -19.20 4.65 -3.41
CA ASN A 910 -19.41 5.95 -4.07
C ASN A 910 -20.90 6.23 -4.40
N GLY A 911 -21.72 5.18 -4.53
CA GLY A 911 -23.13 5.27 -4.92
C GLY A 911 -23.50 4.50 -6.19
N ASP A 912 -22.56 3.89 -6.90
CA ASP A 912 -22.83 3.20 -8.16
C ASP A 912 -23.76 1.99 -8.00
N ALA A 913 -24.70 1.84 -8.94
CA ALA A 913 -25.75 0.83 -8.86
C ALA A 913 -25.32 -0.52 -9.46
N ILE A 914 -25.04 -1.49 -8.60
CA ILE A 914 -24.65 -2.84 -8.99
C ILE A 914 -25.92 -3.66 -9.31
N SER A 915 -26.09 -4.09 -10.56
CA SER A 915 -27.29 -4.80 -11.03
C SER A 915 -27.02 -5.63 -12.29
N SER A 916 -28.00 -6.41 -12.75
CA SER A 916 -27.89 -7.21 -14.00
C SER A 916 -27.88 -6.40 -15.30
N SER A 917 -27.55 -5.11 -15.25
CA SER A 917 -27.28 -4.24 -16.40
C SER A 917 -26.02 -3.38 -16.20
N SER A 918 -25.17 -3.71 -15.21
CA SER A 918 -23.90 -3.04 -14.98
C SER A 918 -22.84 -3.47 -16.00
N THR A 919 -21.99 -2.53 -16.40
CA THR A 919 -20.69 -2.72 -17.05
C THR A 919 -19.53 -2.60 -16.05
N PHE A 920 -18.31 -2.92 -16.47
CA PHE A 920 -17.08 -2.72 -15.69
C PHE A 920 -16.97 -1.27 -15.17
N ASP A 921 -17.17 -0.31 -16.07
CA ASP A 921 -17.15 1.13 -15.82
C ASP A 921 -18.30 1.59 -14.89
N SER A 922 -19.52 1.09 -15.08
CA SER A 922 -20.70 1.54 -14.34
C SER A 922 -20.71 1.25 -12.82
N ILE A 923 -19.73 0.50 -12.31
CA ILE A 923 -19.48 0.27 -10.88
C ILE A 923 -18.11 0.80 -10.42
N ARG A 924 -17.46 1.60 -11.26
CA ARG A 924 -16.16 2.24 -11.09
C ARG A 924 -16.21 3.67 -11.63
N SER A 925 -17.33 4.39 -11.47
CA SER A 925 -17.57 5.70 -12.12
C SER A 925 -16.55 6.79 -11.77
N PHE A 926 -15.73 6.58 -10.73
CA PHE A 926 -14.52 7.37 -10.47
C PHE A 926 -13.53 7.39 -11.65
N TYR A 927 -13.60 6.43 -12.58
CA TYR A 927 -12.82 6.45 -13.81
C TYR A 927 -13.21 7.60 -14.75
N GLU A 928 -14.43 8.13 -14.69
CA GLU A 928 -14.83 9.30 -15.50
C GLU A 928 -14.04 10.57 -15.14
N ASP A 929 -13.54 10.66 -13.89
CA ASP A 929 -12.71 11.77 -13.38
C ASP A 929 -11.20 11.60 -13.69
N ASP A 930 -10.76 10.47 -14.28
CA ASP A 930 -9.34 10.20 -14.53
C ASP A 930 -8.74 11.13 -15.62
N PRO A 931 -7.52 11.70 -15.41
CA PRO A 931 -6.88 12.60 -16.39
C PRO A 931 -6.69 12.02 -17.80
N ALA A 932 -6.67 10.69 -17.95
CA ALA A 932 -6.56 9.97 -19.22
C ALA A 932 -7.90 9.41 -19.73
N TRP A 933 -9.02 9.58 -19.00
CA TRP A 933 -10.34 9.02 -19.37
C TRP A 933 -10.79 9.37 -20.79
N SER A 934 -10.51 10.60 -21.23
CA SER A 934 -10.80 11.06 -22.60
C SER A 934 -10.16 10.21 -23.72
N LYS A 935 -9.13 9.39 -23.43
CA LYS A 935 -8.63 8.37 -24.35
C LYS A 935 -9.58 7.18 -24.49
N ILE A 936 -10.21 6.77 -23.39
CA ILE A 936 -11.14 5.64 -23.31
C ILE A 936 -12.47 6.02 -23.97
N GLU A 937 -13.06 7.17 -23.59
CA GLU A 937 -14.25 7.73 -24.23
C GLU A 937 -14.07 7.80 -25.76
N ALA A 938 -12.94 8.32 -26.22
CA ALA A 938 -12.62 8.41 -27.65
C ALA A 938 -12.46 7.03 -28.32
N TYR A 939 -11.98 6.01 -27.61
CA TYR A 939 -11.83 4.65 -28.15
C TYR A 939 -13.17 3.92 -28.23
N LEU A 940 -13.98 3.96 -27.17
CA LEU A 940 -15.33 3.39 -27.10
C LEU A 940 -16.26 4.04 -28.15
N ALA A 941 -16.08 5.34 -28.43
CA ALA A 941 -16.73 6.04 -29.53
C ALA A 941 -16.29 5.60 -30.96
N GLY A 942 -15.44 4.58 -31.09
CA GLY A 942 -14.94 4.06 -32.36
C GLY A 942 -13.65 4.71 -32.87
N GLY A 943 -12.86 5.31 -31.96
CA GLY A 943 -11.57 5.92 -32.26
C GLY A 943 -10.42 4.93 -32.44
N ALA A 944 -9.19 5.44 -32.35
CA ALA A 944 -7.99 4.62 -32.38
C ALA A 944 -7.75 3.93 -31.02
N VAL A 945 -7.09 2.78 -31.04
CA VAL A 945 -6.60 2.10 -29.82
C VAL A 945 -5.78 3.08 -28.99
N PRO A 946 -6.06 3.24 -27.68
CA PRO A 946 -5.35 4.18 -26.84
C PRO A 946 -3.96 3.66 -26.49
N SER A 947 -2.99 4.58 -26.42
CA SER A 947 -1.62 4.27 -26.03
C SER A 947 -1.23 4.94 -24.72
N PHE A 948 -0.46 4.22 -23.91
CA PHE A 948 0.00 4.60 -22.58
C PHE A 948 1.47 4.23 -22.43
N THR A 949 2.20 4.96 -21.57
CA THR A 949 3.58 4.65 -21.20
C THR A 949 3.56 4.47 -19.68
N TYR A 950 3.59 3.22 -19.21
CA TYR A 950 3.31 2.91 -17.80
C TYR A 950 4.57 2.74 -16.95
N HIS A 951 4.55 3.37 -15.78
CA HIS A 951 5.57 3.27 -14.74
C HIS A 951 5.10 2.31 -13.64
N ARG A 952 4.82 1.07 -14.03
CA ARG A 952 4.52 -0.04 -13.10
C ARG A 952 5.65 -0.18 -12.09
N PHE A 953 5.36 -0.07 -10.79
CA PHE A 953 6.37 -0.06 -9.73
C PHE A 953 7.24 -1.33 -9.77
N TRP A 954 6.62 -2.49 -9.99
CA TRP A 954 7.35 -3.76 -10.11
C TRP A 954 8.36 -3.73 -11.26
N ALA A 955 7.99 -3.18 -12.43
CA ALA A 955 8.86 -3.14 -13.60
C ALA A 955 10.06 -2.22 -13.37
N GLN A 956 9.85 -1.04 -12.79
CA GLN A 956 10.94 -0.10 -12.47
C GLN A 956 11.89 -0.69 -11.42
N ALA A 957 11.34 -1.34 -10.39
CA ALA A 957 12.12 -2.07 -9.41
C ALA A 957 12.93 -3.21 -10.06
N ASP A 958 12.34 -3.96 -10.98
CA ASP A 958 12.98 -5.08 -11.67
C ASP A 958 14.11 -4.63 -12.61
N ILE A 959 13.92 -3.54 -13.35
CA ILE A 959 14.98 -2.89 -14.17
C ILE A 959 16.12 -2.43 -13.27
N ALA A 960 15.84 -1.78 -12.14
CA ALA A 960 16.86 -1.37 -11.18
C ALA A 960 17.63 -2.59 -10.64
N LEU A 961 16.91 -3.63 -10.20
CA LEU A 961 17.49 -4.90 -9.76
C LEU A 961 18.38 -5.54 -10.85
N ALA A 962 17.97 -5.49 -12.11
CA ALA A 962 18.73 -6.06 -13.22
C ALA A 962 20.05 -5.33 -13.46
N MET A 963 20.07 -4.00 -13.34
CA MET A 963 21.31 -3.23 -13.30
C MET A 963 22.16 -3.63 -12.08
N GLY A 964 21.56 -3.72 -10.89
CA GLY A 964 22.27 -4.08 -9.65
C GLY A 964 22.89 -5.49 -9.65
N SER A 965 22.21 -6.48 -10.22
CA SER A 965 22.70 -7.87 -10.32
C SER A 965 23.72 -8.04 -11.45
N TYR A 966 23.56 -7.35 -12.59
CA TYR A 966 24.60 -7.30 -13.63
C TYR A 966 25.87 -6.67 -13.06
N ALA A 967 25.74 -5.56 -12.32
CA ALA A 967 26.86 -4.94 -11.60
C ALA A 967 27.49 -5.88 -10.56
N GLU A 968 26.72 -6.74 -9.89
CA GLU A 968 27.32 -7.66 -8.92
C GLU A 968 28.20 -8.73 -9.58
N LEU A 969 27.73 -9.30 -10.70
CA LEU A 969 28.22 -10.57 -11.22
C LEU A 969 29.06 -10.46 -12.52
N LEU A 970 28.77 -9.50 -13.40
CA LEU A 970 29.32 -9.45 -14.78
C LEU A 970 30.07 -8.14 -15.12
N GLU A 971 30.43 -7.33 -14.10
CA GLU A 971 31.34 -6.17 -14.16
C GLU A 971 32.35 -6.21 -13.00
#